data_AF-A0A949URG3-F1
#
_entry.id   AF-A0A949URG3-F1
#
_cell.length_a   1.000
_cell.length_b   1.000
_cell.length_c   1.000
_cell.angle_alpha   90.00
_cell.angle_beta   90.00
_cell.angle_gamma   90.00
#
_symmetry.space_group_name_H-M   'P 1'
#
loop_
_entity.id
_entity.type
_entity.pdbx_description
1 polymer ?
#
loop_
_entity_poly.entity_id
_entity_poly.type
_entity_poly.pdbx_seq_one_letter_code
_entity_poly.pdbx_strand_id
1 'polypeptide(L)'
;IEIPGLGAGEDKNALRKVLGTATPDRILQIAQAMRHGMTRDEIHAACSFDPWFLEQIEAIVQTENAVRDNGLPTDPKQLRALKAMGLSDARLAKLTDSTETEVRRTRLAANVKPVYKRIDTCAAEFKSETPYMYSTYETDFAGESTCESEPSDRRKAIILGGGPNRIGQGIEFDYCCCHAAFSLGDAGIESIMVNCNPETVSTDYDTSDRLYFEPLTAEDVLSLIEVEMSNGTLAGVIVQFGGQTPLKLANLLEESGIPILGTSPDAIDLAEDRDRFKDLLDDLKLRQPPNGIARSGEQAKEIAERIGYPVVIRPSYVLGGRAMEIVRDTAQLERYIKEAVVVSEGTPVLIDGYLRDAIEVDVDALCDGKDVFVCGIMEHIEEAGVHSGDSACSLPPYSLSDEVIADIERQTREMALALNVVGLMNVQYAIQGENIYVLEVNPRASRTVPFVAKVVGEPIAKIATRVMAGEKLADFNLTKAKFDHVAVKEAVFPFARFPGVDTVLGPEMRSTGEVIGLDKSFAMAFAKSQMGASIDLPNGGVAFISVKDSDKPKMVPIGQKLEALGFELIATGGTASYLLEQGLKVRTVNKVLEGRPHIVDEIENHDVTLVINTTEGMQALADSKSIRRSALMNKIPYYTTVAGARAAAEGIAALRDDQLEVTPLQVFHAAANAKA
;
A
#
# COMPACT_ATOMS: atom_id res chain seq x y z
N ILE A 1 22.15 3.55 13.96
CA ILE A 1 22.30 3.85 12.52
C ILE A 1 23.79 3.87 12.22
N GLU A 2 24.21 3.19 11.15
CA GLU A 2 25.61 3.22 10.73
C GLU A 2 25.86 4.52 9.95
N ILE A 3 27.05 5.09 10.13
CA ILE A 3 27.47 6.29 9.39
C ILE A 3 28.63 5.88 8.48
N PRO A 4 28.47 5.98 7.14
CA PRO A 4 29.51 5.60 6.20
C PRO A 4 30.82 6.35 6.46
N GLY A 5 31.93 5.62 6.50
CA GLY A 5 33.29 6.19 6.66
C GLY A 5 33.74 6.38 8.11
N LEU A 6 32.94 6.01 9.11
CA LEU A 6 33.42 5.89 10.49
C LEU A 6 34.43 4.74 10.64
N GLY A 7 35.46 4.95 11.47
CA GLY A 7 36.53 3.98 11.73
C GLY A 7 37.69 4.02 10.72
N ALA A 8 37.63 4.91 9.72
CA ALA A 8 38.63 5.05 8.66
C ALA A 8 39.71 6.13 8.95
N GLY A 9 39.69 6.74 10.14
CA GLY A 9 40.69 7.72 10.59
C GLY A 9 40.28 9.20 10.42
N GLU A 10 39.14 9.49 9.78
CA GLU A 10 38.58 10.84 9.61
C GLU A 10 37.11 10.96 10.08
N ASP A 11 36.78 10.32 11.20
CA ASP A 11 35.41 10.16 11.68
C ASP A 11 34.64 11.48 11.82
N LYS A 12 35.29 12.56 12.31
CA LYS A 12 34.66 13.89 12.40
C LYS A 12 34.29 14.47 11.03
N ASN A 13 35.05 14.19 9.97
CA ASN A 13 34.71 14.66 8.63
C ASN A 13 33.54 13.87 8.05
N ALA A 14 33.51 12.54 8.27
CA ALA A 14 32.40 11.70 7.89
C ALA A 14 31.08 12.16 8.55
N LEU A 15 31.11 12.44 9.85
CA LEU A 15 29.96 12.95 10.58
C LEU A 15 29.49 14.32 10.06
N ARG A 16 30.40 15.29 9.86
CA ARG A 16 30.04 16.60 9.30
C ARG A 16 29.41 16.49 7.92
N LYS A 17 29.94 15.62 7.06
CA LYS A 17 29.40 15.39 5.71
C LYS A 17 27.97 14.89 5.75
N VAL A 18 27.70 13.91 6.60
CA VAL A 18 26.37 13.31 6.74
C VAL A 18 25.38 14.30 7.35
N LEU A 19 25.76 15.02 8.41
CA LEU A 19 24.90 16.04 9.04
C LEU A 19 24.62 17.25 8.14
N GLY A 20 25.59 17.64 7.31
CA GLY A 20 25.45 18.74 6.34
C GLY A 20 24.44 18.47 5.24
N THR A 21 24.04 17.21 5.04
CA THR A 21 23.01 16.84 4.06
C THR A 21 21.70 16.60 4.77
N ALA A 22 20.64 17.33 4.40
CA ALA A 22 19.30 17.05 4.90
C ALA A 22 18.82 15.69 4.37
N THR A 23 18.73 14.71 5.27
CA THR A 23 18.23 13.35 4.98
C THR A 23 17.11 12.99 5.94
N PRO A 24 16.22 12.04 5.59
CA PRO A 24 15.15 11.60 6.49
C PRO A 24 15.67 11.13 7.86
N ASP A 25 16.83 10.47 7.89
CA ASP A 25 17.42 9.94 9.12
C ASP A 25 18.32 10.94 9.88
N ARG A 26 18.37 12.21 9.46
CA ARG A 26 19.30 13.21 10.01
C ARG A 26 19.17 13.36 11.53
N ILE A 27 17.96 13.25 12.09
CA ILE A 27 17.75 13.28 13.54
C ILE A 27 18.45 12.12 14.27
N LEU A 28 18.43 10.91 13.68
CA LEU A 28 19.11 9.74 14.23
C LEU A 28 20.64 9.87 14.07
N GLN A 29 21.09 10.45 12.96
CA GLN A 29 22.50 10.75 12.70
C GLN A 29 23.04 11.78 13.69
N ILE A 30 22.25 12.79 14.09
CA ILE A 30 22.60 13.76 15.14
C ILE A 30 22.87 13.04 16.47
N ALA A 31 21.94 12.18 16.92
CA ALA A 31 22.13 11.41 18.14
C ALA A 31 23.37 10.50 18.06
N GLN A 32 23.64 9.91 16.89
CA GLN A 32 24.84 9.10 16.67
C GLN A 32 26.12 9.95 16.71
N ALA A 33 26.11 11.16 16.13
CA ALA A 33 27.24 12.08 16.19
C ALA A 33 27.59 12.50 17.63
N MET A 34 26.57 12.72 18.47
CA MET A 34 26.77 12.96 19.92
C MET A 34 27.43 11.76 20.60
N ARG A 35 27.02 10.53 20.27
CA ARG A 35 27.67 9.30 20.78
C ARG A 35 29.14 9.16 20.35
N HIS A 36 29.51 9.76 19.21
CA HIS A 36 30.90 9.85 18.75
C HIS A 36 31.65 11.11 19.23
N GLY A 37 31.06 11.88 20.16
CA GLY A 37 31.72 13.00 20.81
C GLY A 37 31.75 14.31 20.01
N MET A 38 30.87 14.48 19.01
CA MET A 38 30.65 15.82 18.44
C MET A 38 29.92 16.72 19.43
N THR A 39 30.37 17.96 19.57
CA THR A 39 29.71 18.94 20.43
C THR A 39 28.43 19.48 19.78
N ARG A 40 27.53 20.05 20.61
CA ARG A 40 26.33 20.74 20.12
C ARG A 40 26.68 21.85 19.12
N ASP A 41 27.73 22.62 19.38
CA ASP A 41 28.19 23.67 18.46
C ASP A 41 28.68 23.11 17.12
N GLU A 42 29.41 21.99 17.13
CA GLU A 42 29.86 21.31 15.90
C GLU A 42 28.66 20.77 15.09
N ILE A 43 27.65 20.23 15.76
CA ILE A 43 26.43 19.72 15.11
C ILE A 43 25.58 20.87 14.57
N HIS A 44 25.36 21.92 15.37
CA HIS A 44 24.65 23.13 14.95
C HIS A 44 25.32 23.76 13.74
N ALA A 45 26.64 23.92 13.75
CA ALA A 45 27.39 24.45 12.62
C ALA A 45 27.24 23.58 11.36
N ALA A 46 27.06 22.25 11.51
CA ALA A 46 26.91 21.34 10.38
C ALA A 46 25.48 21.32 9.80
N CYS A 47 24.43 21.40 10.62
CA CYS A 47 23.05 21.15 10.18
C CYS A 47 22.01 22.21 10.56
N SER A 48 22.43 23.25 11.29
CA SER A 48 21.60 24.37 11.74
C SER A 48 20.42 24.01 12.65
N PHE A 49 20.40 22.81 13.24
CA PHE A 49 19.45 22.48 14.30
C PHE A 49 19.66 23.41 15.49
N ASP A 50 18.59 24.02 16.00
CA ASP A 50 18.67 24.96 17.11
C ASP A 50 19.31 24.28 18.34
N PRO A 51 20.23 24.98 19.06
CA PRO A 51 20.89 24.43 20.24
C PRO A 51 19.93 23.89 21.30
N TRP A 52 18.72 24.43 21.41
CA TRP A 52 17.70 23.94 22.34
C TRP A 52 17.29 22.49 22.03
N PHE A 53 17.01 22.17 20.76
CA PHE A 53 16.68 20.78 20.38
C PHE A 53 17.87 19.84 20.55
N LEU A 54 19.09 20.33 20.25
CA LEU A 54 20.31 19.56 20.45
C LEU A 54 20.54 19.21 21.93
N GLU A 55 20.18 20.11 22.85
CA GLU A 55 20.20 19.84 24.28
C GLU A 55 19.26 18.71 24.69
N GLN A 56 18.03 18.71 24.17
CA GLN A 56 17.05 17.65 24.45
C GLN A 56 17.52 16.28 23.92
N ILE A 57 18.07 16.24 22.69
CA ILE A 57 18.62 15.00 22.11
C ILE A 57 19.83 14.53 22.93
N GLU A 58 20.72 15.44 23.34
CA GLU A 58 21.88 15.11 24.17
C GLU A 58 21.44 14.52 25.53
N ALA A 59 20.43 15.10 26.17
CA ALA A 59 19.87 14.60 27.42
C ALA A 59 19.32 13.17 27.28
N ILE A 60 18.62 12.88 26.17
CA ILE A 60 18.17 11.52 25.85
C ILE A 60 19.38 10.59 25.67
N VAL A 61 20.37 10.99 24.88
CA VAL A 61 21.58 10.16 24.64
C VAL A 61 22.34 9.87 25.94
N GLN A 62 22.48 10.86 26.83
CA GLN A 62 23.12 10.68 28.13
C GLN A 62 22.31 9.72 29.02
N THR A 63 20.98 9.83 29.01
CA THR A 63 20.08 8.93 29.73
C THR A 63 20.19 7.49 29.20
N GLU A 64 20.24 7.32 27.88
CA GLU A 64 20.44 6.00 27.26
C GLU A 64 21.78 5.38 27.66
N ASN A 65 22.85 6.17 27.75
CA ASN A 65 24.16 5.69 28.20
C ASN A 65 24.12 5.31 29.69
N ALA A 66 23.46 6.11 30.54
CA ALA A 66 23.29 5.77 31.95
C ALA A 66 22.52 4.45 32.15
N VAL A 67 21.48 4.19 31.35
CA VAL A 67 20.74 2.91 31.37
C VAL A 67 21.62 1.76 30.86
N ARG A 68 22.45 1.98 29.83
CA ARG A 68 23.40 0.96 29.34
C ARG A 68 24.42 0.58 30.40
N ASP A 69 24.95 1.57 31.13
CA ASP A 69 26.02 1.36 32.11
C ASP A 69 25.49 0.77 33.43
N ASN A 70 24.28 1.14 33.85
CA ASN A 70 23.73 0.80 35.16
C ASN A 70 22.55 -0.19 35.12
N GLY A 71 22.03 -0.51 33.94
CA GLY A 71 20.81 -1.29 33.75
C GLY A 71 19.52 -0.50 34.01
N LEU A 72 18.40 -1.21 34.04
CA LEU A 72 17.09 -0.64 34.36
C LEU A 72 17.00 -0.30 35.86
N PRO A 73 16.51 0.90 36.23
CA PRO A 73 16.33 1.25 37.63
C PRO A 73 15.20 0.42 38.26
N THR A 74 15.36 0.09 39.54
CA THR A 74 14.33 -0.59 40.34
C THR A 74 13.39 0.36 41.06
N ASP A 75 13.78 1.64 41.19
CA ASP A 75 12.96 2.68 41.79
C ASP A 75 11.86 3.15 40.82
N PRO A 76 10.56 3.11 41.22
CA PRO A 76 9.46 3.54 40.36
C PRO A 76 9.56 4.99 39.87
N LYS A 77 10.15 5.91 40.64
CA LYS A 77 10.27 7.32 40.22
C LYS A 77 11.31 7.46 39.11
N GLN A 78 12.46 6.80 39.25
CA GLN A 78 13.47 6.75 38.20
C GLN A 78 12.95 6.08 36.93
N LEU A 79 12.23 4.96 37.07
CA LEU A 79 11.64 4.28 35.92
C LEU A 79 10.59 5.15 35.22
N ARG A 80 9.73 5.84 35.99
CA ARG A 80 8.78 6.83 35.43
C ARG A 80 9.50 7.97 34.72
N ALA A 81 10.63 8.47 35.26
CA ALA A 81 11.41 9.51 34.61
C ALA A 81 11.95 9.06 33.23
N LEU A 82 12.42 7.81 33.10
CA LEU A 82 12.81 7.25 31.81
C LEU A 82 11.63 7.24 30.81
N LYS A 83 10.46 6.81 31.27
CA LYS A 83 9.24 6.77 30.44
C LYS A 83 8.73 8.17 30.08
N ALA A 84 8.83 9.13 30.99
CA ALA A 84 8.44 10.53 30.76
C ALA A 84 9.35 11.23 29.73
N MET A 85 10.57 10.74 29.51
CA MET A 85 11.44 11.17 28.40
C MET A 85 11.06 10.54 27.05
N GLY A 86 10.05 9.68 27.00
CA GLY A 86 9.60 8.99 25.78
C GLY A 86 10.41 7.73 25.43
N LEU A 87 11.20 7.17 26.34
CA LEU A 87 11.91 5.90 26.08
C LEU A 87 10.93 4.73 26.08
N SER A 88 10.78 4.06 24.94
CA SER A 88 9.94 2.87 24.80
C SER A 88 10.53 1.65 25.53
N ASP A 89 9.66 0.69 25.87
CA ASP A 89 10.05 -0.58 26.47
C ASP A 89 11.02 -1.33 25.52
N ALA A 90 10.76 -1.30 24.21
CA ALA A 90 11.66 -1.84 23.18
C ALA A 90 13.04 -1.17 23.17
N ARG A 91 13.10 0.16 23.36
CA ARG A 91 14.37 0.89 23.39
C ARG A 91 15.18 0.54 24.64
N LEU A 92 14.52 0.51 25.80
CA LEU A 92 15.13 0.12 27.08
C LEU A 92 15.62 -1.34 27.06
N ALA A 93 14.86 -2.24 26.42
CA ALA A 93 15.23 -3.64 26.22
C ALA A 93 16.57 -3.74 25.47
N LYS A 94 16.69 -3.03 24.34
CA LYS A 94 17.93 -2.97 23.55
C LYS A 94 19.11 -2.36 24.32
N LEU A 95 18.87 -1.39 25.21
CA LEU A 95 19.93 -0.77 26.00
C LEU A 95 20.44 -1.66 27.13
N THR A 96 19.62 -2.61 27.59
CA THR A 96 19.91 -3.49 28.73
C THR A 96 20.16 -4.95 28.35
N ASP A 97 20.21 -5.24 27.05
CA ASP A 97 20.33 -6.61 26.51
C ASP A 97 19.26 -7.56 27.07
N SER A 98 18.02 -7.05 27.15
CA SER A 98 16.83 -7.77 27.63
C SER A 98 15.73 -7.77 26.58
N THR A 99 14.58 -8.37 26.89
CA THR A 99 13.40 -8.39 26.02
C THR A 99 12.40 -7.29 26.36
N GLU A 100 11.63 -6.83 25.38
CA GLU A 100 10.55 -5.84 25.58
C GLU A 100 9.55 -6.31 26.65
N THR A 101 9.18 -7.59 26.64
CA THR A 101 8.29 -8.21 27.63
C THR A 101 8.85 -8.13 29.05
N GLU A 102 10.16 -8.30 29.24
CA GLU A 102 10.79 -8.18 30.56
C GLU A 102 10.79 -6.75 31.09
N VAL A 103 11.06 -5.78 30.21
CA VAL A 103 10.98 -4.35 30.56
C VAL A 103 9.55 -3.97 30.93
N ARG A 104 8.56 -4.35 30.10
CA ARG A 104 7.14 -4.13 30.38
C ARG A 104 6.75 -4.73 31.72
N ARG A 105 7.11 -5.99 31.98
CA ARG A 105 6.82 -6.66 33.26
C ARG A 105 7.41 -5.91 34.46
N THR A 106 8.66 -5.46 34.34
CA THR A 106 9.35 -4.69 35.40
C THR A 106 8.62 -3.37 35.67
N ARG A 107 8.24 -2.67 34.59
CA ARG A 107 7.50 -1.41 34.64
C ARG A 107 6.13 -1.56 35.28
N LEU A 108 5.36 -2.58 34.88
CA LEU A 108 4.04 -2.86 35.46
C LEU A 108 4.14 -3.31 36.92
N ALA A 109 5.15 -4.10 37.29
CA ALA A 109 5.38 -4.51 38.68
C ALA A 109 5.70 -3.31 39.60
N ALA A 110 6.33 -2.27 39.07
CA ALA A 110 6.59 -1.01 39.75
C ALA A 110 5.39 -0.04 39.74
N ASN A 111 4.24 -0.44 39.18
CA ASN A 111 3.06 0.40 38.95
C ASN A 111 3.37 1.69 38.17
N VAL A 112 4.27 1.59 37.18
CA VAL A 112 4.61 2.70 36.27
C VAL A 112 3.80 2.51 34.98
N LYS A 113 2.62 3.10 34.94
CA LYS A 113 1.71 3.06 33.78
C LYS A 113 1.58 4.46 33.18
N PRO A 114 1.31 4.58 31.86
CA PRO A 114 0.92 5.86 31.32
C PRO A 114 -0.44 6.29 31.91
N VAL A 115 -0.66 7.59 31.96
CA VAL A 115 -1.97 8.20 32.10
C VAL A 115 -2.34 8.88 30.79
N TYR A 116 -3.63 9.08 30.57
CA TYR A 116 -4.14 9.73 29.37
C TYR A 116 -4.66 11.11 29.71
N LYS A 117 -4.30 12.08 28.88
CA LYS A 117 -4.67 13.50 29.00
C LYS A 117 -5.57 13.88 27.84
N ARG A 118 -6.49 14.83 28.06
CA ARG A 118 -7.36 15.34 26.99
C ARG A 118 -6.75 16.53 26.28
N ILE A 119 -7.00 16.63 24.98
CA ILE A 119 -6.73 17.82 24.18
C ILE A 119 -7.96 18.73 24.27
N ASP A 120 -7.80 19.90 24.89
CA ASP A 120 -8.90 20.80 25.25
C ASP A 120 -8.77 22.23 24.70
N THR A 121 -7.69 22.53 24.00
CA THR A 121 -7.32 23.86 23.45
C THR A 121 -7.06 24.98 24.47
N CYS A 122 -7.29 24.73 25.76
CA CYS A 122 -7.30 25.75 26.81
C CYS A 122 -6.43 25.40 28.04
N ALA A 123 -5.60 24.35 27.96
CA ALA A 123 -4.68 23.94 29.02
C ALA A 123 -5.40 23.74 30.37
N ALA A 124 -6.53 23.02 30.32
CA ALA A 124 -7.41 22.71 31.44
C ALA A 124 -8.05 23.92 32.14
N GLU A 125 -8.08 25.12 31.53
CA GLU A 125 -8.86 26.25 32.05
C GLU A 125 -10.36 25.91 32.12
N PHE A 126 -10.85 25.15 31.14
CA PHE A 126 -12.22 24.66 31.07
C PHE A 126 -12.25 23.14 30.96
N LYS A 127 -13.28 22.52 31.55
CA LYS A 127 -13.51 21.08 31.38
C LYS A 127 -13.85 20.78 29.92
N SER A 128 -13.10 19.89 29.29
CA SER A 128 -13.38 19.38 27.95
C SER A 128 -14.12 18.04 27.99
N GLU A 129 -15.20 17.95 27.22
CA GLU A 129 -15.89 16.70 26.93
C GLU A 129 -15.41 16.05 25.63
N THR A 130 -14.53 16.72 24.88
CA THR A 130 -13.97 16.18 23.64
C THR A 130 -13.17 14.92 23.95
N PRO A 131 -13.47 13.79 23.29
CA PRO A 131 -12.91 12.51 23.67
C PRO A 131 -11.56 12.27 22.97
N TYR A 132 -10.69 13.29 22.97
CA TYR A 132 -9.43 13.31 22.23
C TYR A 132 -8.26 13.25 23.21
N MET A 133 -7.52 12.14 23.18
CA MET A 133 -6.54 11.80 24.22
C MET A 133 -5.15 11.45 23.69
N TYR A 134 -4.14 11.66 24.53
CA TYR A 134 -2.76 11.18 24.33
C TYR A 134 -2.19 10.65 25.64
N SER A 135 -1.22 9.73 25.56
CA SER A 135 -0.57 9.15 26.73
C SER A 135 0.62 10.00 27.21
N THR A 136 0.86 9.95 28.51
CA THR A 136 2.02 10.57 29.15
C THR A 136 2.34 9.87 30.46
N TYR A 137 3.57 10.04 30.94
CA TYR A 137 4.02 9.59 32.25
C TYR A 137 4.18 10.76 33.23
N GLU A 138 3.53 11.90 32.94
CA GLU A 138 3.60 13.08 33.78
C GLU A 138 3.03 12.85 35.18
N THR A 139 3.52 13.67 36.11
CA THR A 139 3.03 13.76 37.48
C THR A 139 2.82 15.21 37.83
N ASP A 140 1.89 15.49 38.73
CA ASP A 140 1.75 16.81 39.35
C ASP A 140 2.95 17.13 40.27
N PHE A 141 2.90 18.29 40.93
CA PHE A 141 3.93 18.73 41.88
C PHE A 141 4.06 17.82 43.12
N ALA A 142 3.01 17.05 43.45
CA ALA A 142 3.04 16.06 44.53
C ALA A 142 3.62 14.71 44.08
N GLY A 143 3.83 14.52 42.78
CA GLY A 143 4.32 13.28 42.19
C GLY A 143 3.19 12.29 41.88
N GLU A 144 1.93 12.75 41.85
CA GLU A 144 0.76 11.94 41.53
C GLU A 144 0.42 12.04 40.04
N SER A 145 0.07 10.92 39.41
CA SER A 145 -0.39 10.88 38.02
C SER A 145 -1.91 10.80 38.00
N THR A 146 -2.58 11.76 37.35
CA THR A 146 -4.04 11.75 37.17
C THR A 146 -4.38 11.38 35.73
N CYS A 147 -5.26 10.40 35.55
CA CYS A 147 -5.74 9.93 34.24
C CYS A 147 -7.12 10.51 33.94
N GLU A 148 -7.27 11.13 32.77
CA GLU A 148 -8.49 11.79 32.28
C GLU A 148 -9.23 10.96 31.22
N SER A 149 -8.79 9.71 31.01
CA SER A 149 -9.43 8.79 30.07
C SER A 149 -10.92 8.62 30.41
N GLU A 150 -11.25 8.44 31.69
CA GLU A 150 -12.63 8.19 32.16
C GLU A 150 -13.39 7.16 31.28
N PRO A 151 -12.94 5.90 31.20
CA PRO A 151 -13.59 4.88 30.37
C PRO A 151 -15.06 4.68 30.73
N SER A 152 -15.94 4.60 29.73
CA SER A 152 -17.37 4.34 29.94
C SER A 152 -17.64 2.91 30.43
N ASP A 153 -18.87 2.60 30.88
CA ASP A 153 -19.32 1.26 31.23
C ASP A 153 -19.93 0.48 30.05
N ARG A 154 -19.89 1.05 28.84
CA ARG A 154 -20.51 0.49 27.63
C ARG A 154 -19.76 -0.74 27.12
N ARG A 155 -20.39 -1.44 26.17
CA ARG A 155 -19.70 -2.41 25.31
C ARG A 155 -18.93 -1.64 24.23
N LYS A 156 -17.64 -1.91 24.07
CA LYS A 156 -16.71 -1.10 23.29
C LYS A 156 -15.98 -1.93 22.23
N ALA A 157 -15.61 -1.34 21.10
CA ALA A 157 -14.68 -1.96 20.16
C ALA A 157 -13.62 -0.95 19.74
N ILE A 158 -12.38 -1.44 19.62
CA ILE A 158 -11.22 -0.65 19.26
C ILE A 158 -10.91 -0.85 17.78
N ILE A 159 -10.69 0.25 17.06
CA ILE A 159 -10.28 0.27 15.66
C ILE A 159 -8.84 0.75 15.62
N LEU A 160 -7.93 -0.11 15.16
CA LEU A 160 -6.54 0.28 14.95
C LEU A 160 -6.36 0.83 13.54
N GLY A 161 -5.95 2.10 13.45
CA GLY A 161 -5.61 2.76 12.19
C GLY A 161 -4.32 2.22 11.56
N GLY A 162 -3.84 2.91 10.52
CA GLY A 162 -2.61 2.52 9.80
C GLY A 162 -1.33 3.23 10.24
N GLY A 163 -1.45 4.32 10.98
CA GLY A 163 -0.35 5.25 11.22
C GLY A 163 -0.08 6.12 9.99
N PRO A 164 1.15 6.62 9.80
CA PRO A 164 1.45 7.54 8.70
C PRO A 164 1.23 6.90 7.33
N ASN A 165 0.64 7.68 6.41
CA ASN A 165 0.47 7.30 5.02
C ASN A 165 1.83 7.03 4.34
N ARG A 166 1.87 6.01 3.49
CA ARG A 166 3.02 5.66 2.65
C ARG A 166 2.55 4.93 1.40
N ILE A 167 3.41 4.80 0.40
CA ILE A 167 3.10 4.01 -0.80
C ILE A 167 2.69 2.59 -0.37
N GLY A 168 1.54 2.13 -0.87
CA GLY A 168 0.92 0.86 -0.48
C GLY A 168 0.02 0.91 0.76
N GLN A 169 0.10 1.95 1.59
CA GLN A 169 -0.74 2.20 2.78
C GLN A 169 -1.23 3.65 2.79
N GLY A 170 -2.28 3.91 2.03
CA GLY A 170 -2.86 5.24 1.88
C GLY A 170 -4.18 5.42 2.63
N ILE A 171 -4.91 6.42 2.15
CA ILE A 171 -6.20 6.85 2.69
C ILE A 171 -7.31 5.80 2.55
N GLU A 172 -7.11 4.77 1.74
CA GLU A 172 -8.08 3.70 1.50
C GLU A 172 -8.35 2.90 2.79
N PHE A 173 -7.31 2.72 3.61
CA PHE A 173 -7.41 2.10 4.93
C PHE A 173 -8.06 3.03 5.96
N ASP A 174 -7.76 4.33 5.89
CA ASP A 174 -8.40 5.34 6.73
C ASP A 174 -9.91 5.40 6.48
N TYR A 175 -10.33 5.34 5.21
CA TYR A 175 -11.73 5.24 4.80
C TYR A 175 -12.43 4.05 5.47
N CYS A 176 -11.79 2.87 5.46
CA CYS A 176 -12.33 1.67 6.11
C CYS A 176 -12.46 1.87 7.62
N CYS A 177 -11.44 2.42 8.28
CA CYS A 177 -11.45 2.72 9.72
C CYS A 177 -12.56 3.70 10.10
N CYS A 178 -12.75 4.77 9.32
CA CYS A 178 -13.84 5.73 9.54
C CYS A 178 -15.21 5.05 9.41
N HIS A 179 -15.40 4.26 8.34
CA HIS A 179 -16.65 3.52 8.14
C HIS A 179 -16.93 2.50 9.25
N ALA A 180 -15.89 1.90 9.84
CA ALA A 180 -16.05 1.08 11.03
C ALA A 180 -16.57 1.90 12.22
N ALA A 181 -15.93 3.03 12.53
CA ALA A 181 -16.36 3.89 13.63
C ALA A 181 -17.82 4.35 13.46
N PHE A 182 -18.18 4.78 12.25
CA PHE A 182 -19.54 5.21 11.91
C PHE A 182 -20.61 4.11 11.99
N SER A 183 -20.25 2.83 12.03
CA SER A 183 -21.20 1.70 12.00
C SER A 183 -21.26 0.91 13.30
N LEU A 184 -20.25 1.00 14.17
CA LEU A 184 -20.29 0.37 15.49
C LEU A 184 -21.45 0.90 16.35
N GLY A 185 -21.81 2.18 16.19
CA GLY A 185 -22.97 2.77 16.85
C GLY A 185 -24.28 2.06 16.50
N ASP A 186 -24.45 1.63 15.24
CA ASP A 186 -25.63 0.88 14.77
C ASP A 186 -25.71 -0.52 15.43
N ALA A 187 -24.57 -1.08 15.83
CA ALA A 187 -24.46 -2.33 16.58
C ALA A 187 -24.55 -2.13 18.11
N GLY A 188 -24.79 -0.90 18.58
CA GLY A 188 -24.84 -0.56 20.00
C GLY A 188 -23.47 -0.65 20.69
N ILE A 189 -22.38 -0.49 19.94
CA ILE A 189 -21.00 -0.59 20.42
C ILE A 189 -20.37 0.81 20.40
N GLU A 190 -19.72 1.18 21.51
CA GLU A 190 -18.89 2.38 21.57
C GLU A 190 -17.61 2.20 20.75
N SER A 191 -17.37 3.11 19.82
CA SER A 191 -16.23 3.11 18.91
C SER A 191 -15.02 3.81 19.51
N ILE A 192 -13.86 3.14 19.49
CA ILE A 192 -12.60 3.70 19.98
C ILE A 192 -11.59 3.69 18.85
N MET A 193 -11.20 4.86 18.36
CA MET A 193 -10.16 4.98 17.33
C MET A 193 -8.78 5.13 17.96
N VAL A 194 -7.81 4.38 17.43
CA VAL A 194 -6.39 4.51 17.77
C VAL A 194 -5.60 4.75 16.50
N ASN A 195 -5.08 5.96 16.32
CA ASN A 195 -4.28 6.32 15.16
C ASN A 195 -3.43 7.57 15.46
N CYS A 196 -2.35 7.78 14.72
CA CYS A 196 -1.44 8.92 14.92
C CYS A 196 -1.14 9.69 13.64
N ASN A 197 -1.94 9.50 12.58
CA ASN A 197 -1.79 10.24 11.35
C ASN A 197 -2.58 11.55 11.41
N PRO A 198 -1.93 12.72 11.48
CA PRO A 198 -2.64 14.00 11.63
C PRO A 198 -3.43 14.43 10.38
N GLU A 199 -3.20 13.79 9.23
CA GLU A 199 -3.83 14.16 7.96
C GLU A 199 -5.22 13.53 7.77
N THR A 200 -5.61 12.61 8.65
CA THR A 200 -6.71 11.66 8.40
C THR A 200 -8.02 12.03 9.07
N VAL A 201 -9.13 11.54 8.50
CA VAL A 201 -10.47 11.71 9.07
C VAL A 201 -10.64 10.83 10.30
N SER A 202 -9.96 9.67 10.39
CA SER A 202 -10.04 8.82 11.59
C SER A 202 -9.55 9.52 12.85
N THR A 203 -8.57 10.41 12.74
CA THR A 203 -8.04 11.22 13.84
C THR A 203 -8.81 12.52 14.08
N ASP A 204 -9.94 12.70 13.42
CA ASP A 204 -10.92 13.71 13.82
C ASP A 204 -11.71 13.18 15.03
N TYR A 205 -11.86 14.01 16.06
CA TYR A 205 -12.58 13.64 17.28
C TYR A 205 -14.09 13.45 17.04
N ASP A 206 -14.64 13.95 15.94
CA ASP A 206 -16.04 13.72 15.55
C ASP A 206 -16.26 12.33 14.92
N THR A 207 -15.21 11.59 14.58
CA THR A 207 -15.31 10.30 13.86
C THR A 207 -15.67 9.12 14.76
N SER A 208 -15.25 9.14 16.02
CA SER A 208 -15.43 8.03 16.96
C SER A 208 -15.88 8.54 18.32
N ASP A 209 -16.50 7.68 19.14
CA ASP A 209 -16.89 8.06 20.50
C ASP A 209 -15.66 8.42 21.35
N ARG A 210 -14.51 7.79 21.07
CA ARG A 210 -13.24 7.99 21.79
C ARG A 210 -12.03 7.88 20.86
N LEU A 211 -11.14 8.86 20.89
CA LEU A 211 -9.93 8.95 20.07
C LEU A 211 -8.67 8.97 20.92
N TYR A 212 -7.77 8.03 20.65
CA TYR A 212 -6.40 7.99 21.19
C TYR A 212 -5.40 8.32 20.07
N PHE A 213 -4.73 9.47 20.18
CA PHE A 213 -3.66 9.89 19.26
C PHE A 213 -2.33 9.23 19.60
N GLU A 214 -2.29 7.91 19.46
CA GLU A 214 -1.20 7.09 19.98
C GLU A 214 -0.43 6.37 18.87
N PRO A 215 0.87 6.10 19.07
CA PRO A 215 1.60 5.21 18.18
C PRO A 215 0.97 3.81 18.16
N LEU A 216 0.97 3.16 17.01
CA LEU A 216 0.47 1.80 16.83
C LEU A 216 1.56 0.78 17.16
N THR A 217 2.03 0.79 18.40
CA THR A 217 3.00 -0.19 18.91
C THR A 217 2.34 -1.13 19.91
N ALA A 218 2.97 -2.27 20.17
CA ALA A 218 2.51 -3.22 21.19
C ALA A 218 2.41 -2.56 22.58
N GLU A 219 3.39 -1.73 22.94
CA GLU A 219 3.42 -1.06 24.23
C GLU A 219 2.19 -0.15 24.43
N ASP A 220 1.95 0.74 23.46
CA ASP A 220 0.93 1.79 23.54
C ASP A 220 -0.48 1.20 23.43
N VAL A 221 -0.67 0.29 22.47
CA VAL A 221 -1.97 -0.38 22.23
C VAL A 221 -2.37 -1.25 23.42
N LEU A 222 -1.46 -2.04 23.99
CA LEU A 222 -1.81 -2.83 25.19
C LEU A 222 -2.12 -1.92 26.40
N SER A 223 -1.40 -0.80 26.55
CA SER A 223 -1.62 0.12 27.67
C SER A 223 -2.99 0.81 27.59
N LEU A 224 -3.44 1.22 26.39
CA LEU A 224 -4.76 1.84 26.24
C LEU A 224 -5.87 0.82 26.39
N ILE A 225 -5.67 -0.42 25.91
CA ILE A 225 -6.64 -1.51 26.07
C ILE A 225 -6.84 -1.82 27.55
N GLU A 226 -5.76 -1.92 28.34
CA GLU A 226 -5.85 -2.12 29.79
C GLU A 226 -6.67 -1.01 30.48
N VAL A 227 -6.52 0.24 30.04
CA VAL A 227 -7.32 1.36 30.56
C VAL A 227 -8.79 1.23 30.15
N GLU A 228 -9.08 0.97 28.88
CA GLU A 228 -10.46 0.84 28.40
C GLU A 228 -11.22 -0.35 28.99
N MET A 229 -10.50 -1.41 29.36
CA MET A 229 -11.04 -2.58 30.06
C MET A 229 -11.27 -2.35 31.56
N SER A 230 -10.80 -1.23 32.13
CA SER A 230 -11.01 -0.94 33.56
C SER A 230 -12.47 -0.63 33.92
N ASN A 231 -13.31 -0.29 32.92
CA ASN A 231 -14.74 -0.10 33.07
C ASN A 231 -15.47 -0.55 31.78
N GLY A 232 -16.62 -1.20 31.92
CA GLY A 232 -17.39 -1.72 30.79
C GLY A 232 -16.89 -3.06 30.24
N THR A 233 -17.12 -3.31 28.96
CA THR A 233 -16.75 -4.58 28.31
C THR A 233 -16.15 -4.36 26.92
N LEU A 234 -14.94 -4.85 26.70
CA LEU A 234 -14.31 -4.86 25.38
C LEU A 234 -14.91 -6.00 24.54
N ALA A 235 -15.64 -5.66 23.48
CA ALA A 235 -16.13 -6.60 22.48
C ALA A 235 -14.98 -7.18 21.66
N GLY A 236 -14.00 -6.35 21.32
CA GLY A 236 -12.75 -6.73 20.70
C GLY A 236 -12.11 -5.62 19.88
N VAL A 237 -11.07 -5.99 19.13
CA VAL A 237 -10.22 -5.09 18.36
C VAL A 237 -10.32 -5.45 16.87
N ILE A 238 -10.53 -4.44 16.03
CA ILE A 238 -10.50 -4.55 14.56
C ILE A 238 -9.09 -4.20 14.10
N VAL A 239 -8.40 -5.19 13.52
CA VAL A 239 -7.01 -5.09 13.03
C VAL A 239 -6.91 -5.17 11.51
N GLN A 240 -8.00 -5.53 10.83
CA GLN A 240 -8.04 -5.86 9.41
C GLN A 240 -8.22 -4.63 8.51
N PHE A 241 -8.47 -3.45 9.08
CA PHE A 241 -8.86 -2.24 8.33
C PHE A 241 -7.73 -1.22 8.18
N GLY A 242 -6.76 -1.18 9.09
CA GLY A 242 -5.65 -0.22 9.07
C GLY A 242 -4.42 -0.66 8.25
N GLY A 243 -4.54 -1.69 7.40
CA GLY A 243 -3.41 -2.20 6.61
C GLY A 243 -2.40 -3.02 7.45
N GLN A 244 -1.12 -3.03 7.07
CA GLN A 244 -0.14 -3.97 7.68
C GLN A 244 0.24 -3.62 9.12
N THR A 245 0.17 -2.33 9.51
CA THR A 245 0.59 -1.90 10.85
C THR A 245 -0.18 -2.65 11.95
N PRO A 246 -1.53 -2.65 11.99
CA PRO A 246 -2.29 -3.38 12.99
C PRO A 246 -2.27 -4.91 12.81
N LEU A 247 -2.13 -5.43 11.58
CA LEU A 247 -2.00 -6.87 11.36
C LEU A 247 -0.79 -7.47 12.07
N LYS A 248 0.33 -6.73 12.11
CA LYS A 248 1.54 -7.16 12.85
C LYS A 248 1.33 -7.23 14.36
N LEU A 249 0.29 -6.59 14.90
CA LEU A 249 -0.07 -6.64 16.31
C LEU A 249 -1.08 -7.75 16.63
N ALA A 250 -1.70 -8.38 15.62
CA ALA A 250 -2.80 -9.31 15.81
C ALA A 250 -2.44 -10.51 16.71
N ASN A 251 -1.31 -11.18 16.44
CA ASN A 251 -0.85 -12.33 17.24
C ASN A 251 -0.56 -11.92 18.69
N LEU A 252 0.10 -10.77 18.89
CA LEU A 252 0.42 -10.26 20.23
C LEU A 252 -0.83 -9.91 21.03
N LEU A 253 -1.86 -9.36 20.38
CA LEU A 253 -3.14 -9.08 21.01
C LEU A 253 -3.85 -10.38 21.43
N GLU A 254 -3.88 -11.39 20.55
CA GLU A 254 -4.48 -12.69 20.84
C GLU A 254 -3.74 -13.42 21.97
N GLU A 255 -2.40 -13.45 21.95
CA GLU A 255 -1.57 -14.00 23.04
C GLU A 255 -1.78 -13.28 24.38
N SER A 256 -2.12 -11.99 24.33
CA SER A 256 -2.47 -11.18 25.51
C SER A 256 -3.92 -11.38 25.97
N GLY A 257 -4.68 -12.28 25.34
CA GLY A 257 -6.07 -12.56 25.67
C GLY A 257 -7.05 -11.47 25.23
N ILE A 258 -6.63 -10.58 24.30
CA ILE A 258 -7.49 -9.53 23.76
C ILE A 258 -8.28 -10.11 22.57
N PRO A 259 -9.63 -10.02 22.57
CA PRO A 259 -10.42 -10.56 21.49
C PRO A 259 -10.24 -9.74 20.20
N ILE A 260 -9.97 -10.42 19.09
CA ILE A 260 -10.00 -9.85 17.74
C ILE A 260 -11.41 -10.02 17.17
N LEU A 261 -11.99 -8.95 16.63
CA LEU A 261 -13.26 -9.00 15.91
C LEU A 261 -13.02 -9.31 14.44
N GLY A 262 -13.85 -10.17 13.84
CA GLY A 262 -13.72 -10.57 12.44
C GLY A 262 -12.81 -11.78 12.22
N THR A 263 -12.16 -11.84 11.05
CA THR A 263 -11.27 -12.95 10.68
C THR A 263 -10.14 -13.09 11.70
N SER A 264 -9.89 -14.32 12.17
CA SER A 264 -8.92 -14.61 13.21
C SER A 264 -7.47 -14.37 12.75
N PRO A 265 -6.54 -14.09 13.67
CA PRO A 265 -5.11 -13.99 13.34
C PRO A 265 -4.58 -15.25 12.65
N ASP A 266 -4.98 -16.44 13.10
CA ASP A 266 -4.58 -17.70 12.45
C ASP A 266 -5.11 -17.84 11.02
N ALA A 267 -6.33 -17.37 10.72
CA ALA A 267 -6.87 -17.39 9.36
C ALA A 267 -6.17 -16.37 8.45
N ILE A 268 -5.75 -15.22 9.01
CA ILE A 268 -4.91 -14.25 8.31
C ILE A 268 -3.54 -14.86 8.01
N ASP A 269 -2.90 -15.47 9.01
CA ASP A 269 -1.62 -16.16 8.87
C ASP A 269 -1.72 -17.33 7.87
N LEU A 270 -2.83 -18.08 7.84
CA LEU A 270 -3.04 -19.15 6.87
C LEU A 270 -2.98 -18.66 5.42
N ALA A 271 -3.48 -17.45 5.15
CA ALA A 271 -3.46 -16.86 3.81
C ALA A 271 -2.10 -16.21 3.46
N GLU A 272 -1.37 -15.69 4.46
CA GLU A 272 -0.03 -15.12 4.28
C GLU A 272 1.07 -16.21 4.23
N ASP A 273 0.90 -17.32 4.96
CA ASP A 273 1.79 -18.49 4.94
C ASP A 273 1.54 -19.33 3.70
N ARG A 274 2.59 -19.48 2.90
CA ARG A 274 2.47 -20.05 1.56
C ARG A 274 2.37 -21.57 1.54
N ASP A 275 2.94 -22.27 2.54
CA ASP A 275 2.80 -23.71 2.62
C ASP A 275 1.35 -24.05 3.01
N ARG A 276 0.81 -23.37 4.04
CA ARG A 276 -0.59 -23.51 4.47
C ARG A 276 -1.56 -23.09 3.38
N PHE A 277 -1.29 -21.98 2.70
CA PHE A 277 -2.15 -21.48 1.62
C PHE A 277 -2.13 -22.39 0.40
N LYS A 278 -0.97 -22.94 0.04
CA LYS A 278 -0.87 -23.90 -1.07
C LYS A 278 -1.65 -25.17 -0.76
N ASP A 279 -1.52 -25.72 0.43
CA ASP A 279 -2.27 -26.91 0.84
C ASP A 279 -3.79 -26.66 0.78
N LEU A 280 -4.24 -25.47 1.21
CA LEU A 280 -5.63 -25.04 1.06
C LEU A 280 -6.08 -25.02 -0.41
N LEU A 281 -5.29 -24.42 -1.31
CA LEU A 281 -5.63 -24.36 -2.73
C LEU A 281 -5.64 -25.75 -3.38
N ASP A 282 -4.71 -26.64 -2.99
CA ASP A 282 -4.65 -28.02 -3.47
C ASP A 282 -5.92 -28.80 -3.04
N ASP A 283 -6.38 -28.61 -1.79
CA ASP A 283 -7.62 -29.19 -1.27
C ASP A 283 -8.87 -28.67 -2.01
N LEU A 284 -8.90 -27.37 -2.30
CA LEU A 284 -9.97 -26.74 -3.09
C LEU A 284 -9.85 -27.02 -4.60
N LYS A 285 -8.75 -27.64 -5.04
CA LYS A 285 -8.43 -27.90 -6.45
C LYS A 285 -8.38 -26.62 -7.30
N LEU A 286 -7.91 -25.53 -6.69
CA LEU A 286 -7.70 -24.26 -7.34
C LEU A 286 -6.27 -24.17 -7.86
N ARG A 287 -6.07 -23.50 -8.99
CA ARG A 287 -4.75 -23.42 -9.63
C ARG A 287 -3.95 -22.28 -9.03
N GLN A 288 -2.65 -22.52 -8.86
CA GLN A 288 -1.66 -21.52 -8.52
C GLN A 288 -0.54 -21.56 -9.57
N PRO A 289 0.17 -20.44 -9.84
CA PRO A 289 1.39 -20.49 -10.63
C PRO A 289 2.40 -21.50 -10.01
N PRO A 290 3.22 -22.20 -10.82
CA PRO A 290 4.29 -23.02 -10.27
C PRO A 290 5.19 -22.17 -9.37
N ASN A 291 5.43 -22.60 -8.13
CA ASN A 291 6.09 -21.77 -7.12
C ASN A 291 7.06 -22.56 -6.22
N GLY A 292 7.75 -21.84 -5.34
CA GLY A 292 8.55 -22.39 -4.26
C GLY A 292 9.06 -21.33 -3.28
N ILE A 293 9.51 -21.80 -2.11
CA ILE A 293 10.02 -20.97 -1.01
C ILE A 293 11.53 -21.20 -0.85
N ALA A 294 12.32 -20.13 -0.91
CA ALA A 294 13.75 -20.16 -0.72
C ALA A 294 14.17 -19.50 0.60
N ARG A 295 15.04 -20.17 1.36
CA ARG A 295 15.68 -19.63 2.58
C ARG A 295 17.17 -19.38 2.39
N SER A 296 17.73 -19.75 1.24
CA SER A 296 19.10 -19.41 0.83
C SER A 296 19.16 -19.07 -0.65
N GLY A 297 20.27 -18.45 -1.08
CA GLY A 297 20.50 -18.14 -2.48
C GLY A 297 20.59 -19.39 -3.36
N GLU A 298 21.17 -20.48 -2.85
CA GLU A 298 21.21 -21.76 -3.59
C GLU A 298 19.81 -22.34 -3.78
N GLN A 299 18.98 -22.36 -2.73
CA GLN A 299 17.59 -22.82 -2.84
C GLN A 299 16.79 -21.98 -3.84
N ALA A 300 17.00 -20.67 -3.84
CA ALA A 300 16.35 -19.77 -4.79
C ALA A 300 16.69 -20.13 -6.24
N LYS A 301 17.95 -20.45 -6.51
CA LYS A 301 18.43 -20.88 -7.83
C LYS A 301 17.82 -22.21 -8.27
N GLU A 302 17.83 -23.20 -7.40
CA GLU A 302 17.23 -24.52 -7.68
C GLU A 302 15.72 -24.41 -7.99
N ILE A 303 15.00 -23.60 -7.22
CA ILE A 303 13.57 -23.38 -7.43
C ILE A 303 13.31 -22.64 -8.74
N ALA A 304 14.06 -21.58 -9.03
CA ALA A 304 13.91 -20.82 -10.27
C ALA A 304 14.23 -21.66 -11.52
N GLU A 305 15.26 -22.50 -11.47
CA GLU A 305 15.60 -23.43 -12.56
C GLU A 305 14.54 -24.52 -12.76
N ARG A 306 13.93 -25.00 -11.67
CA ARG A 306 12.82 -25.97 -11.71
C ARG A 306 11.55 -25.38 -12.32
N ILE A 307 11.20 -24.16 -11.95
CA ILE A 307 10.01 -23.44 -12.46
C ILE A 307 10.22 -23.02 -13.92
N GLY A 308 11.42 -22.54 -14.23
CA GLY A 308 11.77 -21.95 -15.52
C GLY A 308 11.53 -20.43 -15.55
N TYR A 309 12.46 -19.71 -16.17
CA TYR A 309 12.39 -18.25 -16.27
C TYR A 309 11.40 -17.76 -17.33
N PRO A 310 10.83 -16.54 -17.16
CA PRO A 310 10.99 -15.65 -16.02
C PRO A 310 10.20 -16.09 -14.78
N VAL A 311 10.71 -15.70 -13.62
CA VAL A 311 10.08 -15.89 -12.31
C VAL A 311 9.86 -14.54 -11.63
N VAL A 312 8.86 -14.45 -10.76
CA VAL A 312 8.62 -13.30 -9.88
C VAL A 312 9.17 -13.65 -8.52
N ILE A 313 10.06 -12.81 -8.00
CA ILE A 313 10.60 -12.94 -6.65
C ILE A 313 9.85 -12.00 -5.73
N ARG A 314 9.42 -12.51 -4.57
CA ARG A 314 8.65 -11.76 -3.58
C ARG A 314 9.15 -12.00 -2.15
N PRO A 315 9.52 -10.96 -1.40
CA PRO A 315 9.73 -11.11 0.05
C PRO A 315 8.41 -11.47 0.75
N SER A 316 8.47 -12.22 1.86
CA SER A 316 7.27 -12.52 2.66
C SER A 316 6.92 -11.36 3.61
N TYR A 317 5.65 -11.25 4.04
CA TYR A 317 5.16 -10.25 5.01
C TYR A 317 5.36 -8.78 4.61
N VAL A 318 5.34 -8.48 3.31
CA VAL A 318 5.43 -7.13 2.75
C VAL A 318 4.13 -6.74 2.05
N LEU A 319 3.83 -5.44 2.03
CA LEU A 319 2.71 -4.86 1.30
C LEU A 319 3.24 -3.97 0.17
N GLY A 320 2.47 -3.82 -0.91
CA GLY A 320 2.81 -2.93 -2.02
C GLY A 320 3.93 -3.47 -2.92
N GLY A 321 4.18 -4.78 -2.86
CA GLY A 321 5.22 -5.40 -3.69
C GLY A 321 6.64 -4.97 -3.37
N ARG A 322 6.91 -4.52 -2.13
CA ARG A 322 8.22 -4.01 -1.73
C ARG A 322 9.33 -5.02 -2.05
N ALA A 323 10.34 -4.59 -2.81
CA ALA A 323 11.45 -5.41 -3.29
C ALA A 323 11.02 -6.67 -4.08
N MET A 324 9.83 -6.68 -4.68
CA MET A 324 9.48 -7.67 -5.69
C MET A 324 10.20 -7.37 -7.02
N GLU A 325 10.65 -8.40 -7.73
CA GLU A 325 11.31 -8.24 -9.03
C GLU A 325 10.94 -9.38 -9.99
N ILE A 326 10.75 -9.06 -11.27
CA ILE A 326 10.63 -10.07 -12.33
C ILE A 326 12.05 -10.42 -12.80
N VAL A 327 12.47 -11.63 -12.49
CA VAL A 327 13.80 -12.16 -12.80
C VAL A 327 13.73 -13.03 -14.05
N ARG A 328 14.59 -12.72 -15.03
CA ARG A 328 14.52 -13.31 -16.38
C ARG A 328 15.60 -14.34 -16.65
N ASP A 329 16.65 -14.35 -15.85
CA ASP A 329 17.77 -15.28 -15.97
C ASP A 329 18.50 -15.44 -14.63
N THR A 330 19.39 -16.42 -14.58
CA THR A 330 20.20 -16.74 -13.40
C THR A 330 21.13 -15.61 -12.98
N ALA A 331 21.66 -14.81 -13.91
CA ALA A 331 22.56 -13.71 -13.56
C ALA A 331 21.82 -12.59 -12.82
N GLN A 332 20.59 -12.30 -13.23
CA GLN A 332 19.71 -11.37 -12.55
C GLN A 332 19.29 -11.89 -11.17
N LEU A 333 19.02 -13.20 -11.03
CA LEU A 333 18.72 -13.83 -9.75
C LEU A 333 19.87 -13.65 -8.75
N GLU A 334 21.10 -13.95 -9.17
CA GLU A 334 22.30 -13.84 -8.33
C GLU A 334 22.55 -12.39 -7.88
N ARG A 335 22.29 -11.41 -8.75
CA ARG A 335 22.34 -9.98 -8.39
C ARG A 335 21.28 -9.64 -7.35
N TYR A 336 20.02 -10.03 -7.58
CA TYR A 336 18.92 -9.79 -6.64
C TYR A 336 19.25 -10.36 -5.26
N ILE A 337 19.73 -11.60 -5.18
CA ILE A 337 20.08 -12.23 -3.90
C ILE A 337 21.18 -11.43 -3.18
N LYS A 338 22.20 -10.98 -3.91
CA LYS A 338 23.31 -10.21 -3.31
C LYS A 338 22.87 -8.83 -2.81
N GLU A 339 21.94 -8.18 -3.50
CA GLU A 339 21.53 -6.79 -3.22
C GLU A 339 20.33 -6.72 -2.26
N ALA A 340 19.35 -7.61 -2.39
CA ALA A 340 18.06 -7.55 -1.69
C ALA A 340 17.97 -8.49 -0.47
N VAL A 341 18.62 -9.66 -0.48
CA VAL A 341 18.51 -10.65 0.63
C VAL A 341 19.35 -10.25 1.85
N VAL A 342 20.31 -9.34 1.70
CA VAL A 342 21.05 -8.75 2.83
C VAL A 342 20.13 -7.95 3.77
N VAL A 343 18.91 -7.59 3.33
CA VAL A 343 17.95 -6.78 4.11
C VAL A 343 16.99 -7.65 4.95
N SER A 344 17.06 -8.98 4.86
CA SER A 344 16.15 -9.88 5.55
C SER A 344 16.90 -11.02 6.26
N GLU A 345 17.39 -10.76 7.48
CA GLU A 345 17.79 -11.84 8.37
C GLU A 345 16.54 -12.62 8.81
N GLY A 346 16.33 -13.80 8.23
CA GLY A 346 15.34 -14.78 8.69
C GLY A 346 14.02 -14.87 7.90
N THR A 347 13.71 -13.94 6.99
CA THR A 347 12.47 -14.02 6.19
C THR A 347 12.70 -14.79 4.89
N PRO A 348 11.88 -15.82 4.58
CA PRO A 348 11.98 -16.54 3.32
C PRO A 348 11.56 -15.67 2.13
N VAL A 349 12.12 -16.01 0.96
CA VAL A 349 11.83 -15.39 -0.34
C VAL A 349 11.00 -16.34 -1.18
N LEU A 350 9.93 -15.83 -1.76
CA LEU A 350 8.99 -16.55 -2.62
C LEU A 350 9.41 -16.42 -4.07
N ILE A 351 9.26 -17.49 -4.83
CA ILE A 351 9.56 -17.54 -6.26
C ILE A 351 8.36 -18.15 -6.97
N ASP A 352 7.67 -17.34 -7.78
CA ASP A 352 6.51 -17.74 -8.57
C ASP A 352 6.86 -17.73 -10.06
N GLY A 353 6.28 -18.64 -10.84
CA GLY A 353 6.35 -18.58 -12.30
C GLY A 353 5.65 -17.33 -12.82
N TYR A 354 6.32 -16.55 -13.68
CA TYR A 354 5.72 -15.35 -14.26
C TYR A 354 4.73 -15.70 -15.37
N LEU A 355 3.46 -15.38 -15.15
CA LEU A 355 2.37 -15.60 -16.10
C LEU A 355 2.36 -14.47 -17.15
N ARG A 356 3.05 -14.69 -18.27
CA ARG A 356 3.11 -13.73 -19.38
C ARG A 356 1.73 -13.53 -20.03
N ASP A 357 1.45 -12.28 -20.42
CA ASP A 357 0.22 -11.90 -21.13
C ASP A 357 -1.08 -12.29 -20.40
N ALA A 358 -1.02 -12.45 -19.06
CA ALA A 358 -2.19 -12.75 -18.25
C ALA A 358 -2.90 -11.46 -17.82
N ILE A 359 -4.23 -11.49 -17.79
CA ILE A 359 -5.06 -10.41 -17.26
C ILE A 359 -5.09 -10.56 -15.74
N GLU A 360 -4.77 -9.50 -15.01
CA GLU A 360 -4.89 -9.52 -13.55
C GLU A 360 -6.29 -9.08 -13.12
N VAL A 361 -6.83 -9.72 -12.09
CA VAL A 361 -8.18 -9.45 -11.57
C VAL A 361 -8.13 -9.35 -10.05
N ASP A 362 -8.67 -8.26 -9.52
CA ASP A 362 -8.93 -8.08 -8.09
C ASP A 362 -10.40 -8.36 -7.77
N VAL A 363 -10.67 -9.04 -6.66
CA VAL A 363 -12.04 -9.33 -6.21
C VAL A 363 -12.18 -8.99 -4.74
N ASP A 364 -13.08 -8.08 -4.41
CA ASP A 364 -13.44 -7.78 -3.02
C ASP A 364 -14.73 -8.52 -2.65
N ALA A 365 -14.74 -9.15 -1.47
CA ALA A 365 -15.86 -9.93 -0.97
C ALA A 365 -16.09 -9.73 0.54
N LEU A 366 -17.34 -9.93 0.96
CA LEU A 366 -17.76 -10.02 2.35
C LEU A 366 -18.08 -11.47 2.70
N CYS A 367 -17.76 -11.89 3.92
CA CYS A 367 -18.11 -13.21 4.45
C CYS A 367 -18.51 -13.09 5.92
N ASP A 368 -19.53 -13.82 6.38
CA ASP A 368 -19.91 -13.94 7.80
C ASP A 368 -19.56 -15.32 8.39
N GLY A 369 -18.67 -16.05 7.72
CA GLY A 369 -18.29 -17.43 8.02
C GLY A 369 -19.24 -18.48 7.45
N LYS A 370 -20.39 -18.09 6.85
CA LYS A 370 -21.34 -19.03 6.25
C LYS A 370 -21.79 -18.60 4.86
N ASP A 371 -22.15 -17.33 4.73
CA ASP A 371 -22.57 -16.71 3.49
C ASP A 371 -21.44 -15.82 2.98
N VAL A 372 -21.37 -15.67 1.66
CA VAL A 372 -20.38 -14.83 0.98
C VAL A 372 -21.10 -13.91 0.00
N PHE A 373 -20.67 -12.66 -0.07
CA PHE A 373 -21.11 -11.70 -1.06
C PHE A 373 -19.90 -11.14 -1.81
N VAL A 374 -19.85 -11.36 -3.13
CA VAL A 374 -18.82 -10.76 -3.99
C VAL A 374 -19.23 -9.32 -4.29
N CYS A 375 -18.48 -8.36 -3.76
CA CYS A 375 -18.79 -6.94 -3.84
C CYS A 375 -18.47 -6.36 -5.22
N GLY A 376 -17.34 -6.75 -5.80
CA GLY A 376 -16.89 -6.27 -7.10
C GLY A 376 -15.73 -7.09 -7.65
N ILE A 377 -15.71 -7.25 -8.97
CA ILE A 377 -14.65 -7.94 -9.72
C ILE A 377 -14.04 -6.90 -10.65
N MET A 378 -12.77 -6.63 -10.46
CA MET A 378 -12.04 -5.55 -11.11
C MET A 378 -11.04 -6.15 -12.08
N GLU A 379 -11.20 -5.86 -13.37
CA GLU A 379 -10.24 -6.29 -14.39
C GLU A 379 -9.17 -5.22 -14.56
N HIS A 380 -7.89 -5.59 -14.41
CA HIS A 380 -6.79 -4.67 -14.65
C HIS A 380 -6.61 -4.42 -16.14
N ILE A 381 -6.24 -3.19 -16.48
CA ILE A 381 -5.87 -2.82 -17.84
C ILE A 381 -4.45 -3.31 -18.11
N GLU A 382 -3.50 -3.05 -17.20
CA GLU A 382 -2.16 -3.62 -17.26
C GLU A 382 -2.15 -5.14 -17.06
N GLU A 383 -1.18 -5.81 -17.69
CA GLU A 383 -0.98 -7.25 -17.55
C GLU A 383 -0.41 -7.62 -16.17
N ALA A 384 -0.65 -8.86 -15.75
CA ALA A 384 -0.08 -9.42 -14.52
C ALA A 384 1.46 -9.29 -14.54
N GLY A 385 2.01 -8.64 -13.52
CA GLY A 385 3.41 -8.22 -13.47
C GLY A 385 3.61 -6.74 -13.21
N VAL A 386 2.60 -5.93 -13.52
CA VAL A 386 2.43 -4.60 -12.94
C VAL A 386 1.63 -4.74 -11.66
N HIS A 387 2.11 -4.17 -10.56
CA HIS A 387 1.46 -4.27 -9.27
C HIS A 387 0.03 -3.69 -9.30
N SER A 388 -0.96 -4.40 -8.75
CA SER A 388 -2.38 -3.99 -8.69
C SER A 388 -2.65 -2.54 -8.26
N GLY A 389 -1.85 -2.06 -7.31
CA GLY A 389 -1.89 -0.66 -6.85
C GLY A 389 -1.51 0.39 -7.91
N ASP A 390 -0.65 0.03 -8.88
CA ASP A 390 -0.23 0.90 -9.98
C ASP A 390 -1.03 0.67 -11.27
N SER A 391 -1.75 -0.44 -11.36
CA SER A 391 -2.60 -0.75 -12.50
C SER A 391 -3.89 0.08 -12.46
N ALA A 392 -4.30 0.55 -13.64
CA ALA A 392 -5.66 0.96 -13.87
C ALA A 392 -6.56 -0.27 -13.88
N CYS A 393 -7.82 -0.12 -13.43
CA CYS A 393 -8.76 -1.24 -13.43
C CYS A 393 -10.19 -0.80 -13.73
N SER A 394 -10.98 -1.74 -14.24
CA SER A 394 -12.37 -1.55 -14.63
C SER A 394 -13.31 -2.36 -13.73
N LEU A 395 -14.40 -1.74 -13.29
CA LEU A 395 -15.54 -2.39 -12.65
C LEU A 395 -16.82 -1.94 -13.38
N PRO A 396 -17.58 -2.85 -14.04
CA PRO A 396 -17.31 -4.28 -14.19
C PRO A 396 -16.09 -4.59 -15.11
N PRO A 397 -15.66 -5.87 -15.19
CA PRO A 397 -14.71 -6.33 -16.20
C PRO A 397 -15.17 -5.95 -17.60
N TYR A 398 -14.24 -5.55 -18.47
CA TYR A 398 -14.54 -5.00 -19.80
C TYR A 398 -14.23 -5.99 -20.94
N SER A 399 -13.39 -7.01 -20.70
CA SER A 399 -12.99 -7.98 -21.71
C SER A 399 -13.17 -9.46 -21.31
N LEU A 400 -13.31 -9.75 -20.01
CA LEU A 400 -13.55 -11.12 -19.54
C LEU A 400 -14.94 -11.65 -19.93
N SER A 401 -15.03 -12.96 -20.23
CA SER A 401 -16.30 -13.61 -20.52
C SER A 401 -17.13 -13.84 -19.25
N ASP A 402 -18.45 -13.89 -19.38
CA ASP A 402 -19.37 -14.19 -18.27
C ASP A 402 -19.05 -15.53 -17.58
N GLU A 403 -18.57 -16.52 -18.35
CA GLU A 403 -18.16 -17.83 -17.83
C GLU A 403 -16.94 -17.73 -16.92
N VAL A 404 -15.92 -16.97 -17.32
CA VAL A 404 -14.72 -16.73 -16.50
C VAL A 404 -15.10 -15.94 -15.24
N ILE A 405 -15.94 -14.90 -15.38
CA ILE A 405 -16.41 -14.10 -14.24
C ILE A 405 -17.16 -14.99 -13.24
N ALA A 406 -18.04 -15.88 -13.71
CA ALA A 406 -18.77 -16.80 -12.84
C ALA A 406 -17.85 -17.80 -12.12
N ASP A 407 -16.79 -18.29 -12.77
CA ASP A 407 -15.82 -19.16 -12.11
C ASP A 407 -14.94 -18.41 -11.10
N ILE A 408 -14.55 -17.17 -11.38
CA ILE A 408 -13.89 -16.27 -10.40
C ILE A 408 -14.76 -16.10 -9.16
N GLU A 409 -16.06 -15.84 -9.33
CA GLU A 409 -17.01 -15.73 -8.21
C GLU A 409 -17.10 -17.02 -7.38
N ARG A 410 -17.17 -18.18 -8.05
CA ARG A 410 -17.19 -19.48 -7.40
C ARG A 410 -15.93 -19.70 -6.57
N GLN A 411 -14.75 -19.50 -7.16
CA GLN A 411 -13.47 -19.71 -6.48
C GLN A 411 -13.30 -18.74 -5.31
N THR A 412 -13.74 -17.48 -5.45
CA THR A 412 -13.70 -16.49 -4.36
C THR A 412 -14.56 -16.95 -3.17
N ARG A 413 -15.76 -17.48 -3.44
CA ARG A 413 -16.65 -18.01 -2.40
C ARG A 413 -16.07 -19.23 -1.69
N GLU A 414 -15.49 -20.16 -2.45
CA GLU A 414 -14.86 -21.36 -1.89
C GLU A 414 -13.69 -20.99 -0.95
N MET A 415 -12.83 -20.05 -1.36
CA MET A 415 -11.73 -19.59 -0.52
C MET A 415 -12.20 -18.84 0.72
N ALA A 416 -13.19 -17.95 0.62
CA ALA A 416 -13.73 -17.22 1.76
C ALA A 416 -14.22 -18.16 2.88
N LEU A 417 -14.94 -19.22 2.49
CA LEU A 417 -15.46 -20.21 3.42
C LEU A 417 -14.35 -21.11 3.99
N ALA A 418 -13.40 -21.54 3.16
CA ALA A 418 -12.32 -22.41 3.59
C ALA A 418 -11.35 -21.69 4.56
N LEU A 419 -11.16 -20.37 4.38
CA LEU A 419 -10.40 -19.51 5.28
C LEU A 419 -11.18 -19.08 6.53
N ASN A 420 -12.47 -19.41 6.64
CA ASN A 420 -13.36 -18.93 7.71
C ASN A 420 -13.35 -17.40 7.85
N VAL A 421 -13.38 -16.69 6.72
CA VAL A 421 -13.38 -15.22 6.72
C VAL A 421 -14.62 -14.69 7.45
N VAL A 422 -14.42 -13.67 8.29
CA VAL A 422 -15.50 -12.89 8.90
C VAL A 422 -15.17 -11.40 8.71
N GLY A 423 -15.95 -10.71 7.88
CA GLY A 423 -15.68 -9.35 7.44
C GLY A 423 -15.27 -9.29 5.97
N LEU A 424 -14.19 -8.57 5.67
CA LEU A 424 -13.68 -8.34 4.31
C LEU A 424 -12.61 -9.36 3.91
N MET A 425 -12.59 -9.70 2.62
CA MET A 425 -11.51 -10.40 1.95
C MET A 425 -11.30 -9.83 0.56
N ASN A 426 -10.06 -9.83 0.11
CA ASN A 426 -9.66 -9.54 -1.25
C ASN A 426 -8.92 -10.76 -1.85
N VAL A 427 -9.14 -11.02 -3.14
CA VAL A 427 -8.45 -12.08 -3.88
C VAL A 427 -7.89 -11.52 -5.17
N GLN A 428 -6.64 -11.85 -5.48
CA GLN A 428 -6.01 -11.51 -6.75
C GLN A 428 -5.84 -12.76 -7.61
N TYR A 429 -6.24 -12.65 -8.87
CA TYR A 429 -6.15 -13.69 -9.88
C TYR A 429 -5.33 -13.24 -11.09
N ALA A 430 -4.76 -14.20 -11.80
CA ALA A 430 -4.25 -14.01 -13.15
C ALA A 430 -4.99 -14.96 -14.10
N ILE A 431 -5.48 -14.41 -15.22
CA ILE A 431 -6.32 -15.10 -16.20
C ILE A 431 -5.53 -15.27 -17.50
N GLN A 432 -5.36 -16.51 -17.95
CA GLN A 432 -4.65 -16.84 -19.19
C GLN A 432 -5.52 -17.74 -20.07
N GLY A 433 -6.22 -17.13 -21.03
CA GLY A 433 -7.30 -17.79 -21.75
C GLY A 433 -8.46 -18.11 -20.80
N GLU A 434 -8.81 -19.38 -20.67
CA GLU A 434 -9.83 -19.86 -19.72
C GLU A 434 -9.20 -20.30 -18.38
N ASN A 435 -7.88 -20.25 -18.24
CA ASN A 435 -7.21 -20.69 -17.02
C ASN A 435 -7.16 -19.57 -15.99
N ILE A 436 -7.74 -19.81 -14.82
CA ILE A 436 -7.70 -18.91 -13.67
C ILE A 436 -6.64 -19.40 -12.69
N TYR A 437 -5.70 -18.53 -12.33
CA TYR A 437 -4.65 -18.79 -11.36
C TYR A 437 -4.81 -17.84 -10.16
N VAL A 438 -4.81 -18.37 -8.94
CA VAL A 438 -4.82 -17.59 -7.70
C VAL A 438 -3.41 -17.05 -7.43
N LEU A 439 -3.27 -15.74 -7.30
CA LEU A 439 -2.00 -15.09 -6.96
C LEU A 439 -1.83 -14.96 -5.44
N GLU A 440 -2.82 -14.38 -4.77
CA GLU A 440 -2.87 -14.20 -3.32
C GLU A 440 -4.30 -13.97 -2.82
N VAL A 441 -4.51 -14.22 -1.53
CA VAL A 441 -5.73 -13.88 -0.81
C VAL A 441 -5.35 -13.03 0.39
N ASN A 442 -6.06 -11.93 0.57
CA ASN A 442 -5.89 -10.98 1.65
C ASN A 442 -7.17 -10.98 2.49
N PRO A 443 -7.28 -11.74 3.58
CA PRO A 443 -8.49 -11.84 4.42
C PRO A 443 -8.67 -10.60 5.33
N ARG A 444 -8.66 -9.43 4.70
CA ARG A 444 -8.70 -8.10 5.30
C ARG A 444 -9.24 -7.08 4.29
N ALA A 445 -9.35 -5.82 4.71
CA ALA A 445 -9.64 -4.74 3.78
C ALA A 445 -8.47 -4.58 2.77
N SER A 446 -8.83 -4.37 1.50
CA SER A 446 -7.94 -3.98 0.42
C SER A 446 -8.07 -2.48 0.15
N ARG A 447 -7.12 -1.94 -0.62
CA ARG A 447 -7.18 -0.55 -1.07
C ARG A 447 -8.33 -0.29 -2.06
N THR A 448 -8.88 -1.32 -2.69
CA THR A 448 -9.96 -1.21 -3.68
C THR A 448 -11.34 -1.09 -3.05
N VAL A 449 -11.50 -1.38 -1.75
CA VAL A 449 -12.80 -1.29 -1.04
C VAL A 449 -13.50 0.06 -1.21
N PRO A 450 -12.84 1.23 -1.06
CA PRO A 450 -13.49 2.52 -1.29
C PRO A 450 -13.93 2.68 -2.75
N PHE A 451 -13.09 2.29 -3.71
CA PHE A 451 -13.43 2.30 -5.14
C PHE A 451 -14.69 1.45 -5.40
N VAL A 452 -14.69 0.18 -4.99
CA VAL A 452 -15.83 -0.74 -5.13
C VAL A 452 -17.07 -0.13 -4.48
N ALA A 453 -16.99 0.34 -3.23
CA ALA A 453 -18.12 0.94 -2.51
C ALA A 453 -18.73 2.13 -3.27
N LYS A 454 -17.89 3.00 -3.87
CA LYS A 454 -18.37 4.15 -4.64
C LYS A 454 -19.02 3.74 -5.95
N VAL A 455 -18.51 2.71 -6.63
CA VAL A 455 -19.06 2.23 -7.90
C VAL A 455 -20.37 1.50 -7.71
N VAL A 456 -20.45 0.60 -6.72
CA VAL A 456 -21.63 -0.23 -6.48
C VAL A 456 -22.73 0.49 -5.70
N GLY A 457 -22.36 1.51 -4.91
CA GLY A 457 -23.30 2.29 -4.10
C GLY A 457 -23.63 1.67 -2.74
N GLU A 458 -22.91 0.63 -2.33
CA GLU A 458 -23.10 -0.06 -1.05
C GLU A 458 -22.02 0.32 -0.04
N PRO A 459 -22.35 0.47 1.26
CA PRO A 459 -21.38 0.83 2.29
C PRO A 459 -20.56 -0.39 2.75
N ILE A 460 -19.78 -0.98 1.84
CA ILE A 460 -19.08 -2.26 2.02
C ILE A 460 -18.32 -2.37 3.35
N ALA A 461 -17.51 -1.36 3.71
CA ALA A 461 -16.77 -1.35 4.97
C ALA A 461 -17.68 -1.30 6.22
N LYS A 462 -18.83 -0.63 6.17
CA LYS A 462 -19.79 -0.60 7.28
C LYS A 462 -20.43 -1.98 7.49
N ILE A 463 -20.81 -2.64 6.39
CA ILE A 463 -21.41 -3.98 6.44
C ILE A 463 -20.39 -4.96 7.01
N ALA A 464 -19.15 -4.91 6.53
CA ALA A 464 -18.05 -5.71 7.08
C ALA A 464 -17.88 -5.51 8.59
N THR A 465 -17.88 -4.27 9.09
CA THR A 465 -17.78 -4.00 10.53
C THR A 465 -18.93 -4.60 11.32
N ARG A 466 -20.16 -4.50 10.85
CA ARG A 466 -21.32 -5.07 11.53
C ARG A 466 -21.30 -6.60 11.53
N VAL A 467 -20.79 -7.21 10.45
CA VAL A 467 -20.52 -8.66 10.39
C VAL A 467 -19.43 -9.06 11.39
N MET A 468 -18.32 -8.32 11.45
CA MET A 468 -17.27 -8.54 12.47
C MET A 468 -17.79 -8.37 13.90
N ALA A 469 -18.82 -7.55 14.10
CA ALA A 469 -19.51 -7.35 15.38
C ALA A 469 -20.56 -8.43 15.72
N GLY A 470 -20.87 -9.34 14.77
CA GLY A 470 -21.71 -10.52 14.97
C GLY A 470 -23.03 -10.55 14.20
N GLU A 471 -23.32 -9.57 13.34
CA GLU A 471 -24.48 -9.60 12.45
C GLU A 471 -24.28 -10.53 11.24
N LYS A 472 -25.36 -10.97 10.60
CA LYS A 472 -25.29 -11.87 9.44
C LYS A 472 -25.44 -11.10 8.13
N LEU A 473 -24.84 -11.59 7.06
CA LEU A 473 -24.98 -10.97 5.73
C LEU A 473 -26.44 -10.94 5.26
N ALA A 474 -27.25 -11.93 5.65
CA ALA A 474 -28.67 -11.99 5.34
C ALA A 474 -29.47 -10.77 5.84
N ASP A 475 -28.98 -10.06 6.87
CA ASP A 475 -29.67 -8.91 7.47
C ASP A 475 -29.52 -7.63 6.63
N PHE A 476 -28.61 -7.63 5.64
CA PHE A 476 -28.28 -6.45 4.82
C PHE A 476 -28.97 -6.42 3.46
N ASN A 477 -29.80 -7.42 3.12
CA ASN A 477 -30.50 -7.54 1.83
C ASN A 477 -29.60 -7.32 0.60
N LEU A 478 -28.36 -7.83 0.66
CA LEU A 478 -27.37 -7.66 -0.39
C LEU A 478 -27.82 -8.36 -1.67
N THR A 479 -27.95 -7.60 -2.75
CA THR A 479 -28.22 -8.13 -4.10
C THR A 479 -27.05 -7.85 -5.02
N LYS A 480 -26.76 -8.77 -5.95
CA LYS A 480 -25.74 -8.54 -6.99
C LYS A 480 -26.21 -7.39 -7.87
N ALA A 481 -25.58 -6.24 -7.69
CA ALA A 481 -25.97 -5.01 -8.34
C ALA A 481 -25.74 -5.11 -9.87
N LYS A 482 -26.76 -4.69 -10.62
CA LYS A 482 -26.71 -4.56 -12.09
C LYS A 482 -26.66 -3.07 -12.44
N PHE A 483 -25.48 -2.47 -12.32
CA PHE A 483 -25.26 -1.09 -12.75
C PHE A 483 -25.11 -1.00 -14.28
N ASP A 484 -25.57 0.10 -14.87
CA ASP A 484 -25.45 0.41 -16.31
C ASP A 484 -24.31 1.40 -16.62
N HIS A 485 -23.36 1.49 -15.68
CA HIS A 485 -22.15 2.28 -15.79
C HIS A 485 -20.90 1.41 -15.63
N VAL A 486 -19.80 1.92 -16.17
CA VAL A 486 -18.44 1.43 -16.02
C VAL A 486 -17.67 2.47 -15.23
N ALA A 487 -16.89 2.00 -14.28
CA ALA A 487 -15.94 2.82 -13.55
C ALA A 487 -14.52 2.34 -13.82
N VAL A 488 -13.65 3.27 -14.18
CA VAL A 488 -12.22 3.02 -14.36
C VAL A 488 -11.45 3.74 -13.26
N LYS A 489 -10.73 2.98 -12.45
CA LYS A 489 -9.73 3.49 -11.51
C LYS A 489 -8.42 3.73 -12.28
N GLU A 490 -7.76 4.86 -12.06
CA GLU A 490 -6.41 5.13 -12.57
C GLU A 490 -5.48 5.59 -11.44
N ALA A 491 -4.23 5.17 -11.50
CA ALA A 491 -3.20 5.47 -10.51
C ALA A 491 -2.50 6.81 -10.79
N VAL A 492 -2.13 7.52 -9.72
CA VAL A 492 -1.41 8.79 -9.78
C VAL A 492 0.01 8.60 -9.27
N PHE A 493 1.00 8.98 -10.10
CA PHE A 493 2.40 8.70 -9.85
C PHE A 493 3.21 9.95 -9.44
N PRO A 494 4.18 9.81 -8.52
CA PRO A 494 5.02 10.92 -8.09
C PRO A 494 6.26 11.12 -8.99
N PHE A 495 6.36 10.45 -10.14
CA PHE A 495 7.59 10.41 -10.95
C PHE A 495 8.14 11.79 -11.31
N ALA A 496 7.29 12.78 -11.55
CA ALA A 496 7.71 14.16 -11.86
C ALA A 496 8.48 14.83 -10.70
N ARG A 497 8.28 14.37 -9.46
CA ARG A 497 9.01 14.84 -8.27
C ARG A 497 10.40 14.19 -8.15
N PHE A 498 10.65 13.12 -8.89
CA PHE A 498 11.87 12.30 -8.79
C PHE A 498 12.52 12.07 -10.16
N PRO A 499 13.03 13.10 -10.87
CA PRO A 499 13.47 12.98 -12.27
C PRO A 499 14.62 12.00 -12.52
N GLY A 500 15.29 11.50 -11.46
CA GLY A 500 16.31 10.47 -11.55
C GLY A 500 15.78 9.04 -11.64
N VAL A 501 14.52 8.80 -11.26
CA VAL A 501 13.90 7.47 -11.28
C VAL A 501 13.42 7.12 -12.68
N ASP A 502 13.33 5.82 -12.94
CA ASP A 502 12.70 5.31 -14.15
C ASP A 502 11.18 5.18 -13.91
N THR A 503 10.38 5.52 -14.91
CA THR A 503 8.90 5.52 -14.84
C THR A 503 8.26 4.23 -15.32
N VAL A 504 9.05 3.16 -15.49
CA VAL A 504 8.49 1.84 -15.82
C VAL A 504 7.73 1.28 -14.63
N LEU A 505 6.54 0.78 -14.95
CA LEU A 505 5.69 0.02 -14.06
C LEU A 505 6.25 -1.40 -13.88
N GLY A 506 6.13 -1.94 -12.69
CA GLY A 506 6.63 -3.27 -12.36
C GLY A 506 5.91 -3.87 -11.16
N PRO A 507 6.45 -4.94 -10.57
CA PRO A 507 5.78 -5.67 -9.50
C PRO A 507 5.80 -4.95 -8.15
N GLU A 508 6.51 -3.82 -8.02
CA GLU A 508 6.52 -2.96 -6.83
C GLU A 508 5.68 -1.70 -7.09
N MET A 509 4.77 -1.41 -6.17
CA MET A 509 3.89 -0.24 -6.21
C MET A 509 4.68 1.06 -6.03
N ARG A 510 4.34 2.09 -6.82
CA ARG A 510 4.95 3.43 -6.76
C ARG A 510 3.96 4.58 -6.77
N SER A 511 2.69 4.30 -7.07
CA SER A 511 1.62 5.28 -7.02
C SER A 511 1.35 5.78 -5.60
N THR A 512 0.88 7.02 -5.51
CA THR A 512 0.58 7.70 -4.23
C THR A 512 -0.89 7.98 -4.02
N GLY A 513 -1.72 7.76 -5.04
CA GLY A 513 -3.15 7.97 -4.99
C GLY A 513 -3.81 7.49 -6.29
N GLU A 514 -5.11 7.71 -6.39
CA GLU A 514 -5.94 7.21 -7.47
C GLU A 514 -7.08 8.18 -7.80
N VAL A 515 -7.65 8.01 -8.99
CA VAL A 515 -8.83 8.73 -9.46
C VAL A 515 -9.83 7.75 -10.08
N ILE A 516 -11.07 8.18 -10.21
CA ILE A 516 -12.14 7.39 -10.82
C ILE A 516 -12.76 8.15 -11.99
N GLY A 517 -12.80 7.52 -13.17
CA GLY A 517 -13.65 7.93 -14.28
C GLY A 517 -14.91 7.06 -14.33
N LEU A 518 -16.10 7.67 -14.28
CA LEU A 518 -17.38 6.97 -14.43
C LEU A 518 -18.09 7.40 -15.70
N ASP A 519 -18.58 6.41 -16.45
CA ASP A 519 -19.37 6.61 -17.66
C ASP A 519 -20.23 5.38 -17.99
N LYS A 520 -21.05 5.41 -19.03
CA LYS A 520 -21.75 4.22 -19.56
C LYS A 520 -20.87 3.38 -20.48
N SER A 521 -19.81 3.97 -21.05
CA SER A 521 -18.84 3.27 -21.88
C SER A 521 -17.48 3.15 -21.19
N PHE A 522 -16.80 2.03 -21.38
CA PHE A 522 -15.43 1.84 -20.89
C PHE A 522 -14.48 2.90 -21.46
N ALA A 523 -14.55 3.18 -22.77
CA ALA A 523 -13.65 4.12 -23.42
C ALA A 523 -13.76 5.55 -22.84
N MET A 524 -14.97 6.05 -22.61
CA MET A 524 -15.16 7.37 -22.00
C MET A 524 -14.84 7.36 -20.50
N ALA A 525 -15.12 6.28 -19.78
CA ALA A 525 -14.71 6.12 -18.38
C ALA A 525 -13.18 6.14 -18.24
N PHE A 526 -12.45 5.45 -19.13
CA PHE A 526 -11.00 5.51 -19.22
C PHE A 526 -10.50 6.91 -19.56
N ALA A 527 -11.09 7.59 -20.55
CA ALA A 527 -10.72 8.96 -20.88
C ALA A 527 -10.89 9.91 -19.69
N LYS A 528 -11.99 9.78 -18.95
CA LYS A 528 -12.23 10.54 -17.70
C LYS A 528 -11.22 10.21 -16.61
N SER A 529 -10.80 8.94 -16.47
CA SER A 529 -9.78 8.56 -15.49
C SER A 529 -8.41 9.16 -15.84
N GLN A 530 -8.03 9.17 -17.12
CA GLN A 530 -6.81 9.86 -17.58
C GLN A 530 -6.85 11.35 -17.23
N MET A 531 -7.95 12.05 -17.56
CA MET A 531 -8.11 13.47 -17.23
C MET A 531 -8.05 13.71 -15.71
N GLY A 532 -8.67 12.85 -14.91
CA GLY A 532 -8.58 12.89 -13.45
C GLY A 532 -7.14 12.75 -12.95
N ALA A 533 -6.36 11.87 -13.58
CA ALA A 533 -4.95 11.64 -13.28
C ALA A 533 -4.02 12.75 -13.81
N SER A 534 -4.60 13.85 -14.34
CA SER A 534 -3.87 14.94 -14.98
C SER A 534 -3.09 14.50 -16.23
N ILE A 535 -3.63 13.54 -16.96
CA ILE A 535 -3.13 13.05 -18.26
C ILE A 535 -4.09 13.53 -19.35
N ASP A 536 -3.61 14.44 -20.19
CA ASP A 536 -4.39 14.98 -21.30
C ASP A 536 -4.24 14.10 -22.55
N LEU A 537 -5.23 13.24 -22.81
CA LEU A 537 -5.26 12.45 -24.04
C LEU A 537 -5.30 13.38 -25.28
N PRO A 538 -4.40 13.20 -26.26
CA PRO A 538 -4.28 14.11 -27.38
C PRO A 538 -5.43 13.97 -28.37
N ASN A 539 -5.77 15.06 -29.07
CA ASN A 539 -6.78 15.07 -30.12
C ASN A 539 -6.18 15.00 -31.54
N GLY A 540 -4.91 14.65 -31.69
CA GLY A 540 -4.17 14.59 -32.96
C GLY A 540 -2.68 14.87 -32.74
N GLY A 541 -1.90 14.90 -33.82
CA GLY A 541 -0.45 15.11 -33.77
C GLY A 541 0.35 13.85 -34.16
N VAL A 542 1.56 13.73 -33.64
CA VAL A 542 2.43 12.58 -33.92
C VAL A 542 2.37 11.56 -32.77
N ALA A 543 2.14 10.29 -33.09
CA ALA A 543 2.20 9.17 -32.15
C ALA A 543 3.47 8.35 -32.38
N PHE A 544 4.31 8.23 -31.34
CA PHE A 544 5.52 7.43 -31.36
C PHE A 544 5.28 6.02 -30.85
N ILE A 545 5.73 5.01 -31.61
CA ILE A 545 5.58 3.59 -31.26
C ILE A 545 6.95 2.90 -31.26
N SER A 546 7.36 2.36 -30.11
CA SER A 546 8.58 1.57 -29.96
C SER A 546 8.35 0.43 -28.98
N VAL A 547 8.11 -0.77 -29.51
CA VAL A 547 7.66 -1.91 -28.72
C VAL A 547 8.58 -3.13 -28.81
N LYS A 548 8.48 -4.05 -27.84
CA LYS A 548 9.17 -5.35 -27.87
C LYS A 548 8.62 -6.22 -29.01
N ASP A 549 9.39 -7.20 -29.46
CA ASP A 549 9.04 -7.98 -30.65
C ASP A 549 7.70 -8.72 -30.51
N SER A 550 7.42 -9.26 -29.33
CA SER A 550 6.16 -9.97 -29.02
C SER A 550 4.92 -9.09 -29.07
N ASP A 551 5.07 -7.76 -28.95
CA ASP A 551 3.97 -6.81 -28.95
C ASP A 551 3.68 -6.22 -30.34
N LYS A 552 4.61 -6.33 -31.28
CA LYS A 552 4.46 -5.80 -32.64
C LYS A 552 3.15 -6.22 -33.33
N PRO A 553 2.72 -7.50 -33.30
CA PRO A 553 1.45 -7.90 -33.90
C PRO A 553 0.24 -7.22 -33.24
N LYS A 554 0.29 -7.04 -31.92
CA LYS A 554 -0.80 -6.41 -31.13
C LYS A 554 -0.88 -4.90 -31.38
N MET A 555 0.21 -4.27 -31.83
CA MET A 555 0.25 -2.84 -32.16
C MET A 555 -0.38 -2.51 -33.51
N VAL A 556 -0.54 -3.47 -34.42
CA VAL A 556 -1.15 -3.24 -35.74
C VAL A 556 -2.55 -2.63 -35.65
N PRO A 557 -3.53 -3.22 -34.92
CA PRO A 557 -4.86 -2.64 -34.81
C PRO A 557 -4.87 -1.29 -34.08
N ILE A 558 -3.95 -1.07 -33.14
CA ILE A 558 -3.81 0.20 -32.42
C ILE A 558 -3.30 1.28 -33.36
N GLY A 559 -2.26 0.99 -34.15
CA GLY A 559 -1.71 1.89 -35.15
C GLY A 559 -2.73 2.24 -36.24
N GLN A 560 -3.51 1.27 -36.73
CA GLN A 560 -4.60 1.52 -37.68
C GLN A 560 -5.66 2.45 -37.11
N LYS A 561 -6.03 2.27 -35.84
CA LYS A 561 -6.99 3.16 -35.16
C LYS A 561 -6.42 4.58 -35.03
N LEU A 562 -5.16 4.73 -34.63
CA LEU A 562 -4.49 6.04 -34.54
C LEU A 562 -4.37 6.73 -35.91
N GLU A 563 -4.04 6.00 -36.98
CA GLU A 563 -4.01 6.53 -38.36
C GLU A 563 -5.41 6.96 -38.82
N ALA A 564 -6.45 6.18 -38.49
CA ALA A 564 -7.84 6.55 -38.79
C ALA A 564 -8.30 7.80 -38.00
N LEU A 565 -7.74 8.01 -36.82
CA LEU A 565 -7.87 9.24 -36.04
C LEU A 565 -6.96 10.36 -36.57
N GLY A 566 -6.20 10.17 -37.64
CA GLY A 566 -5.38 11.22 -38.27
C GLY A 566 -4.08 11.54 -37.53
N PHE A 567 -3.56 10.63 -36.70
CA PHE A 567 -2.21 10.75 -36.17
C PHE A 567 -1.18 10.41 -37.26
N GLU A 568 -0.07 11.15 -37.29
CA GLU A 568 1.14 10.69 -37.96
C GLU A 568 1.81 9.64 -37.06
N LEU A 569 2.14 8.48 -37.61
CA LEU A 569 2.84 7.44 -36.87
C LEU A 569 4.35 7.55 -37.11
N ILE A 570 5.12 7.61 -36.03
CA ILE A 570 6.58 7.44 -36.08
C ILE A 570 7.01 6.24 -35.24
N ALA A 571 8.06 5.54 -35.65
CA ALA A 571 8.53 4.36 -34.92
C ALA A 571 10.02 4.12 -35.08
N THR A 572 10.63 3.45 -34.10
CA THR A 572 12.04 3.00 -34.21
C THR A 572 12.18 1.91 -35.26
N GLY A 573 13.35 1.79 -35.90
CA GLY A 573 13.61 0.91 -37.05
C GLY A 573 12.89 -0.44 -37.03
N GLY A 574 13.11 -1.28 -36.00
CA GLY A 574 12.50 -2.61 -35.93
C GLY A 574 10.97 -2.62 -35.82
N THR A 575 10.37 -1.61 -35.20
CA THR A 575 8.91 -1.44 -35.11
C THR A 575 8.37 -0.84 -36.40
N ALA A 576 9.06 0.15 -36.98
CA ALA A 576 8.69 0.79 -38.23
C ALA A 576 8.63 -0.22 -39.38
N SER A 577 9.68 -1.04 -39.55
CA SER A 577 9.73 -2.08 -40.59
C SER A 577 8.52 -3.02 -40.50
N TYR A 578 8.19 -3.50 -39.31
CA TYR A 578 7.06 -4.40 -39.12
C TYR A 578 5.71 -3.73 -39.45
N LEU A 579 5.47 -2.50 -38.96
CA LEU A 579 4.21 -1.80 -39.23
C LEU A 579 4.04 -1.43 -40.71
N LEU A 580 5.13 -1.08 -41.40
CA LEU A 580 5.14 -0.84 -42.85
C LEU A 580 4.78 -2.12 -43.63
N GLU A 581 5.30 -3.28 -43.22
CA GLU A 581 4.95 -4.59 -43.82
C GLU A 581 3.46 -4.93 -43.65
N GLN A 582 2.83 -4.45 -42.57
CA GLN A 582 1.39 -4.60 -42.32
C GLN A 582 0.53 -3.53 -43.01
N GLY A 583 1.14 -2.63 -43.79
CA GLY A 583 0.46 -1.64 -44.63
C GLY A 583 0.13 -0.30 -43.97
N LEU A 584 0.66 -0.03 -42.77
CA LEU A 584 0.49 1.27 -42.10
C LEU A 584 1.49 2.29 -42.65
N LYS A 585 1.12 3.57 -42.65
CA LYS A 585 2.06 4.67 -42.97
C LYS A 585 2.82 5.08 -41.72
N VAL A 586 4.12 4.75 -41.68
CA VAL A 586 4.98 5.04 -40.53
C VAL A 586 6.29 5.69 -40.97
N ARG A 587 6.69 6.77 -40.31
CA ARG A 587 8.00 7.41 -40.46
C ARG A 587 9.00 6.79 -39.48
N THR A 588 10.13 6.33 -39.98
CA THR A 588 11.20 5.79 -39.11
C THR A 588 11.93 6.92 -38.38
N VAL A 589 12.18 6.74 -37.08
CA VAL A 589 12.97 7.66 -36.25
C VAL A 589 14.10 6.91 -35.52
N ASN A 590 15.24 7.56 -35.33
CA ASN A 590 16.39 6.99 -34.63
C ASN A 590 16.14 6.88 -33.12
N LYS A 591 16.65 5.81 -32.51
CA LYS A 591 16.91 5.77 -31.06
C LYS A 591 18.03 6.75 -30.70
N VAL A 592 18.15 7.08 -29.42
CA VAL A 592 19.21 7.99 -28.91
C VAL A 592 20.61 7.51 -29.30
N LEU A 593 20.83 6.19 -29.32
CA LEU A 593 22.12 5.57 -29.67
C LEU A 593 22.40 5.52 -31.19
N GLU A 594 21.40 5.81 -32.04
CA GLU A 594 21.47 5.62 -33.50
C GLU A 594 21.81 6.92 -34.27
N GLY A 595 21.95 8.06 -33.59
CA GLY A 595 22.33 9.35 -34.18
C GLY A 595 21.20 10.39 -34.20
N ARG A 596 21.47 11.60 -34.72
CA ARG A 596 20.51 12.73 -34.70
C ARG A 596 19.91 13.04 -36.10
N PRO A 597 18.65 13.51 -36.17
CA PRO A 597 17.70 13.66 -35.06
C PRO A 597 17.22 12.30 -34.53
N HIS A 598 17.03 12.19 -33.22
CA HIS A 598 16.47 10.99 -32.57
C HIS A 598 15.16 11.30 -31.84
N ILE A 599 14.47 10.26 -31.37
CA ILE A 599 13.16 10.40 -30.71
C ILE A 599 13.14 11.41 -29.55
N VAL A 600 14.19 11.52 -28.74
CA VAL A 600 14.22 12.53 -27.66
C VAL A 600 14.24 13.97 -28.22
N ASP A 601 14.87 14.20 -29.37
CA ASP A 601 14.88 15.51 -30.02
C ASP A 601 13.47 15.85 -30.53
N GLU A 602 12.75 14.88 -31.09
CA GLU A 602 11.37 15.05 -31.60
C GLU A 602 10.35 15.27 -30.45
N ILE A 603 10.58 14.64 -29.30
CA ILE A 603 9.82 14.90 -28.07
C ILE A 603 10.07 16.32 -27.56
N GLU A 604 11.33 16.76 -27.52
CA GLU A 604 11.70 18.10 -27.05
C GLU A 604 11.28 19.21 -28.02
N ASN A 605 11.19 18.93 -29.31
CA ASN A 605 10.68 19.86 -30.33
C ASN A 605 9.15 19.94 -30.36
N HIS A 606 8.45 19.22 -29.46
CA HIS A 606 6.98 19.19 -29.33
C HIS A 606 6.21 18.64 -30.54
N ASP A 607 6.86 17.84 -31.39
CA ASP A 607 6.17 17.20 -32.51
C ASP A 607 5.36 15.98 -32.02
N VAL A 608 5.86 15.28 -30.99
CA VAL A 608 5.24 14.07 -30.42
C VAL A 608 4.19 14.40 -29.37
N THR A 609 3.01 13.81 -29.52
CA THR A 609 1.83 14.03 -28.66
C THR A 609 1.35 12.77 -27.93
N LEU A 610 1.83 11.59 -28.35
CA LEU A 610 1.56 10.30 -27.71
C LEU A 610 2.79 9.41 -27.80
N VAL A 611 3.16 8.75 -26.70
CA VAL A 611 4.29 7.81 -26.65
C VAL A 611 3.81 6.42 -26.25
N ILE A 612 4.11 5.41 -27.06
CA ILE A 612 3.87 4.00 -26.74
C ILE A 612 5.22 3.29 -26.69
N ASN A 613 5.65 2.89 -25.50
CA ASN A 613 6.96 2.29 -25.28
C ASN A 613 6.93 1.08 -24.33
N THR A 614 6.77 -0.12 -24.89
CA THR A 614 6.92 -1.38 -24.16
C THR A 614 8.36 -1.86 -24.24
N THR A 615 8.93 -2.43 -23.18
CA THR A 615 10.34 -2.87 -23.16
C THR A 615 10.48 -4.27 -22.58
N GLU A 616 11.52 -4.99 -23.01
CA GLU A 616 11.88 -6.30 -22.47
C GLU A 616 13.39 -6.41 -22.27
N GLY A 617 13.81 -6.82 -21.08
CA GLY A 617 15.22 -6.95 -20.70
C GLY A 617 15.86 -5.66 -20.18
N MET A 618 16.90 -5.82 -19.35
CA MET A 618 17.56 -4.71 -18.64
C MET A 618 18.22 -3.69 -19.58
N GLN A 619 18.86 -4.15 -20.66
CA GLN A 619 19.52 -3.26 -21.60
C GLN A 619 18.50 -2.37 -22.33
N ALA A 620 17.43 -2.97 -22.86
CA ALA A 620 16.37 -2.23 -23.52
C ALA A 620 15.68 -1.25 -22.56
N LEU A 621 15.48 -1.64 -21.30
CA LEU A 621 14.93 -0.78 -20.25
C LEU A 621 15.82 0.45 -20.02
N ALA A 622 17.14 0.25 -19.88
CA ALA A 622 18.11 1.32 -19.68
C ALA A 622 18.18 2.25 -20.91
N ASP A 623 18.23 1.70 -22.12
CA ASP A 623 18.35 2.45 -23.37
C ASP A 623 17.12 3.32 -23.67
N SER A 624 15.95 2.92 -23.16
CA SER A 624 14.67 3.61 -23.35
C SER A 624 14.29 4.54 -22.19
N LYS A 625 15.08 4.57 -21.10
CA LYS A 625 14.84 5.43 -19.93
C LYS A 625 14.73 6.91 -20.31
N SER A 626 15.56 7.37 -21.25
CA SER A 626 15.54 8.75 -21.74
C SER A 626 14.22 9.10 -22.41
N ILE A 627 13.63 8.19 -23.20
CA ILE A 627 12.37 8.40 -23.91
C ILE A 627 11.24 8.64 -22.91
N ARG A 628 11.07 7.74 -21.93
CA ARG A 628 10.00 7.85 -20.93
C ARG A 628 10.16 9.08 -20.06
N ARG A 629 11.40 9.38 -19.65
CA ARG A 629 11.71 10.58 -18.88
C ARG A 629 11.36 11.84 -19.68
N SER A 630 11.75 11.92 -20.95
CA SER A 630 11.43 13.09 -21.78
C SER A 630 9.93 13.22 -22.01
N ALA A 631 9.19 12.12 -22.20
CA ALA A 631 7.73 12.15 -22.28
C ALA A 631 7.08 12.70 -21.00
N LEU A 632 7.48 12.18 -19.83
CA LEU A 632 7.01 12.66 -18.53
C LEU A 632 7.31 14.15 -18.33
N MET A 633 8.55 14.59 -18.59
CA MET A 633 8.95 15.99 -18.35
C MET A 633 8.26 16.98 -19.30
N ASN A 634 7.87 16.53 -20.49
CA ASN A 634 7.11 17.32 -21.46
C ASN A 634 5.59 17.15 -21.32
N LYS A 635 5.11 16.41 -20.30
CA LYS A 635 3.68 16.12 -20.06
C LYS A 635 2.99 15.45 -21.26
N ILE A 636 3.73 14.62 -21.99
CA ILE A 636 3.18 13.83 -23.10
C ILE A 636 2.66 12.51 -22.52
N PRO A 637 1.38 12.16 -22.72
CA PRO A 637 0.86 10.85 -22.32
C PRO A 637 1.71 9.72 -22.89
N TYR A 638 2.09 8.78 -22.03
CA TYR A 638 2.91 7.65 -22.41
C TYR A 638 2.38 6.36 -21.82
N TYR A 639 2.39 5.30 -22.62
CA TYR A 639 1.91 3.98 -22.23
C TYR A 639 3.02 2.95 -22.37
N THR A 640 3.28 2.21 -21.30
CA THR A 640 4.34 1.19 -21.24
C THR A 640 3.81 -0.23 -21.44
N THR A 641 2.51 -0.39 -21.67
CA THR A 641 1.82 -1.66 -21.93
C THR A 641 0.97 -1.55 -23.20
N VAL A 642 0.78 -2.68 -23.90
CA VAL A 642 -0.10 -2.73 -25.09
C VAL A 642 -1.56 -2.48 -24.71
N ALA A 643 -2.00 -2.99 -23.56
CA ALA A 643 -3.38 -2.83 -23.11
C ALA A 643 -3.70 -1.38 -22.74
N GLY A 644 -2.80 -0.69 -22.03
CA GLY A 644 -2.91 0.75 -21.79
C GLY A 644 -2.92 1.57 -23.09
N ALA A 645 -2.06 1.22 -24.06
CA ALA A 645 -2.05 1.86 -25.37
C ALA A 645 -3.36 1.66 -26.16
N ARG A 646 -3.99 0.48 -26.04
CA ARG A 646 -5.30 0.20 -26.64
C ARG A 646 -6.40 1.02 -25.99
N ALA A 647 -6.47 1.02 -24.65
CA ALA A 647 -7.44 1.80 -23.89
C ALA A 647 -7.31 3.30 -24.18
N ALA A 648 -6.08 3.81 -24.32
CA ALA A 648 -5.82 5.19 -24.72
C ALA A 648 -6.33 5.51 -26.12
N ALA A 649 -6.06 4.65 -27.12
CA ALA A 649 -6.56 4.86 -28.48
C ALA A 649 -8.10 4.83 -28.53
N GLU A 650 -8.75 4.01 -27.70
CA GLU A 650 -10.21 3.99 -27.55
C GLU A 650 -10.75 5.23 -26.85
N GLY A 651 -10.10 5.67 -25.76
CA GLY A 651 -10.44 6.91 -25.06
C GLY A 651 -10.30 8.15 -25.95
N ILE A 652 -9.25 8.23 -26.76
CA ILE A 652 -9.06 9.32 -27.75
C ILE A 652 -10.19 9.34 -28.77
N ALA A 653 -10.60 8.16 -29.28
CA ALA A 653 -11.73 8.06 -30.20
C ALA A 653 -13.04 8.54 -29.53
N ALA A 654 -13.32 8.05 -28.31
CA ALA A 654 -14.52 8.42 -27.57
C ALA A 654 -14.60 9.93 -27.28
N LEU A 655 -13.49 10.57 -26.92
CA LEU A 655 -13.43 12.02 -26.69
C LEU A 655 -13.72 12.86 -27.94
N ARG A 656 -13.57 12.29 -29.14
CA ARG A 656 -13.90 12.98 -30.40
C ARG A 656 -15.33 12.77 -30.85
N ASP A 657 -15.83 11.56 -30.65
CA ASP A 657 -17.15 11.16 -31.14
C ASP A 657 -18.28 11.59 -30.19
N ASP A 658 -18.00 11.60 -28.87
CA ASP A 658 -18.98 11.88 -27.82
C ASP A 658 -18.69 13.20 -27.09
N GLN A 659 -19.74 13.81 -26.54
CA GLN A 659 -19.60 14.96 -25.66
C GLN A 659 -19.28 14.52 -24.23
N LEU A 660 -18.31 15.18 -23.61
CA LEU A 660 -17.98 14.95 -22.21
C LEU A 660 -19.13 15.40 -21.31
N GLU A 661 -19.76 14.45 -20.61
CA GLU A 661 -20.83 14.70 -19.63
C GLU A 661 -20.36 14.48 -18.19
N VAL A 662 -20.94 15.25 -17.26
CA VAL A 662 -20.72 15.12 -15.82
C VAL A 662 -22.00 14.64 -15.15
N THR A 663 -21.88 13.69 -14.21
CA THR A 663 -23.01 13.12 -13.49
C THR A 663 -22.65 12.97 -12.01
N PRO A 664 -23.49 13.46 -11.07
CA PRO A 664 -23.23 13.28 -9.64
C PRO A 664 -23.47 11.83 -9.22
N LEU A 665 -22.71 11.37 -8.22
CA LEU A 665 -22.70 9.97 -7.80
C LEU A 665 -24.09 9.43 -7.40
N GLN A 666 -24.93 10.29 -6.82
CA GLN A 666 -26.28 9.97 -6.39
C GLN A 666 -27.18 9.50 -7.54
N VAL A 667 -26.95 9.98 -8.76
CA VAL A 667 -27.71 9.56 -9.95
C VAL A 667 -27.33 8.13 -10.34
N PHE A 668 -26.04 7.79 -10.31
CA PHE A 668 -25.58 6.40 -10.55
C PHE A 668 -26.15 5.44 -9.50
N HIS A 669 -26.14 5.83 -8.23
CA HIS A 669 -26.67 5.00 -7.13
C HIS A 669 -28.19 4.82 -7.20
N ALA A 670 -28.94 5.87 -7.57
CA ALA A 670 -30.38 5.76 -7.75
C ALA A 670 -30.75 4.80 -8.90
N ALA A 671 -29.98 4.80 -10.00
CA ALA A 671 -30.17 3.89 -11.12
C ALA A 671 -29.88 2.43 -10.74
N ALA A 672 -28.86 2.19 -9.91
CA ALA A 672 -28.54 0.87 -9.38
C ALA A 672 -29.65 0.35 -8.44
N ASN A 673 -30.12 1.18 -7.51
CA ASN A 673 -31.15 0.81 -6.54
C ASN A 673 -32.55 0.62 -7.17
N ALA A 674 -32.85 1.26 -8.29
CA ALA A 674 -34.11 1.06 -9.01
C ALA A 674 -34.17 -0.28 -9.79
N LYS A 675 -33.03 -0.96 -9.95
CA LYS A 675 -32.89 -2.23 -10.69
C LYS A 675 -32.64 -3.45 -9.80
N ALA A 676 -32.33 -3.24 -8.52
CA ALA A 676 -32.33 -4.25 -7.46
C ALA A 676 -33.76 -4.48 -6.96
#